data_AF-A0A8J5JAR3-F1
#
_entry.id   AF-A0A8J5JAR3-F1
#
_cell.length_a   1.000
_cell.length_b   1.000
_cell.length_c   1.000
_cell.angle_alpha   90.00
_cell.angle_beta   90.00
_cell.angle_gamma   90.00
#
_symmetry.space_group_name_H-M   'P 1'
#
loop_
_entity.id
_entity.type
_entity.pdbx_description
1 polymer ?
#
loop_
_entity_poly.entity_id
_entity_poly.type
_entity_poly.pdbx_seq_one_letter_code
_entity_poly.pdbx_strand_id
1 'polypeptide(L)'
;MEGLVEVDPRKLTSLTDIKKAYEELCEEEVAVAERLEWSVGNRHHLEARLSQLARLVPTLQLSRVVETQARVGDLLDLEGCSGGVATALAQEAESVETWFDRLRQADKELSQLITHKFDEAVKREDMASVQETTAQNLASAQTLGPREKRSHVIWADTVTLLFEGIARTVEVRQPIIETYYGPGHLSLVIEMLQRECDRQAGRIVGEMRKHRRLEAIVSAVRNSLRCSGGKEPRADQPDPRDLDTLLGELTLINARAELYLRFIRRRVSADFEASIAHKAERDKQEAAFEGKLLRSQLVCDMAVIVADYTILEQFYLNESFKKALAMDTVEETANTSSLVDDAFYIVKKSVRRAIASNSVDGVCAMLNHAVTLIETQLAEGFKQTLRKGFPAQGYLDFNQAYTVLQSSLQSTLQAGKINSSTADSDALRQGFLTALNNTETSMRHIKSLHQTLEDNIISAMVGLSSTPKAKLDSCLNDLKSTTGKLAIVGEFGISQLRATAVKPRVKPWVDIFNTTSHDIKEEEFACYEANDPFSQTLMVQVDGLLGSFLPLLTEENYKSLVSVLVSEVAEQLEKALGGLQFDREVRAIVGYLSQVSEWGVREQLTRLTQMATLLNLENLEEVSEYSTTTTWRLTPSEMRKVLQLRVDFKAEEIKRLKL
;
A
#
# COMPACT_ATOMS: atom_id res chain seq x y z
N MET A 1 -4.16 60.61 -2.45
CA MET A 1 -4.35 60.95 -1.02
C MET A 1 -5.84 60.97 -0.72
N GLU A 2 -6.52 59.86 -0.94
CA GLU A 2 -7.91 59.66 -0.54
C GLU A 2 -7.95 58.32 0.18
N GLY A 3 -8.35 58.32 1.45
CA GLY A 3 -8.42 57.11 2.28
C GLY A 3 -7.40 57.03 3.42
N LEU A 4 -7.06 58.16 4.06
CA LEU A 4 -6.48 58.12 5.42
C LEU A 4 -7.63 58.14 6.42
N VAL A 5 -7.64 57.23 7.40
CA VAL A 5 -8.66 57.21 8.45
C VAL A 5 -8.43 58.39 9.40
N GLU A 6 -9.28 59.41 9.31
CA GLU A 6 -9.24 60.56 10.21
C GLU A 6 -9.80 60.16 11.59
N VAL A 7 -8.92 59.81 12.53
CA VAL A 7 -9.31 59.52 13.91
C VAL A 7 -9.64 60.83 14.64
N ASP A 8 -10.93 61.09 14.88
CA ASP A 8 -11.40 62.29 15.60
C ASP A 8 -11.10 62.17 17.12
N PRO A 9 -10.17 62.98 17.68
CA PRO A 9 -9.73 62.85 19.08
C PRO A 9 -10.85 63.11 20.09
N ARG A 10 -11.93 63.78 19.68
CA ARG A 10 -13.06 64.15 20.56
C ARG A 10 -13.99 62.97 20.88
N LYS A 11 -13.86 61.86 20.14
CA LYS A 11 -14.67 60.64 20.33
C LYS A 11 -14.01 59.58 21.22
N LEU A 12 -12.77 59.83 21.67
CA LEU A 12 -11.99 58.91 22.50
C LEU A 12 -12.23 59.21 23.98
N THR A 13 -13.33 58.71 24.54
CA THR A 13 -13.74 59.00 25.93
C THR A 13 -13.45 57.88 26.92
N SER A 14 -13.05 56.69 26.44
CA SER A 14 -12.63 55.57 27.29
C SER A 14 -11.27 54.98 26.88
N LEU A 15 -10.59 54.34 27.84
CA LEU A 15 -9.29 53.68 27.60
C LEU A 15 -9.40 52.57 26.53
N THR A 16 -10.58 51.95 26.41
CA THR A 16 -10.93 50.98 25.38
C THR A 16 -11.03 51.60 23.99
N ASP A 17 -11.56 52.81 23.86
CA ASP A 17 -11.65 53.50 22.56
C ASP A 17 -10.26 53.93 22.07
N ILE A 18 -9.38 54.35 22.99
CA ILE A 18 -8.00 54.72 22.69
C ILE A 18 -7.20 53.51 22.20
N LYS A 19 -7.37 52.34 22.85
CA LYS A 19 -6.70 51.10 22.40
C LYS A 19 -7.16 50.69 21.01
N LYS A 20 -8.47 50.75 20.75
CA LYS A 20 -9.03 50.39 19.44
C LYS A 20 -8.53 51.32 18.32
N ALA A 21 -8.51 52.63 18.58
CA ALA A 21 -7.97 53.59 17.63
C ALA A 21 -6.46 53.41 17.38
N TYR A 22 -5.70 53.00 18.40
CA TYR A 22 -4.28 52.67 18.26
C TYR A 22 -4.07 51.41 17.40
N GLU A 23 -4.87 50.37 17.61
CA GLU A 23 -4.84 49.15 16.78
C GLU A 23 -5.19 49.44 15.32
N GLU A 24 -6.23 50.25 15.06
CA GLU A 24 -6.61 50.67 13.70
C GLU A 24 -5.50 51.49 13.01
N LEU A 25 -4.80 52.36 13.75
CA LEU A 25 -3.66 53.12 13.22
C LEU A 25 -2.43 52.23 12.93
N CYS A 26 -2.17 51.21 13.76
CA CYS A 26 -1.10 50.26 13.50
C CYS A 26 -1.38 49.39 12.26
N GLU A 27 -2.63 48.98 12.05
CA GLU A 27 -3.03 48.27 10.82
C GLU A 27 -2.87 49.16 9.57
N GLU A 28 -3.20 50.44 9.69
CA GLU A 28 -3.00 51.40 8.59
C GLU A 28 -1.51 51.65 8.32
N GLU A 29 -0.66 51.73 9.36
CA GLU A 29 0.79 51.86 9.21
C GLU A 29 1.40 50.68 8.44
N VAL A 30 0.98 49.45 8.75
CA VAL A 30 1.41 48.26 8.02
C VAL A 30 0.94 48.29 6.57
N ALA A 31 -0.32 48.64 6.32
CA ALA A 31 -0.86 48.74 4.97
C ALA A 31 -0.19 49.85 4.13
N VAL A 32 0.23 50.94 4.77
CA VAL A 32 1.00 52.02 4.12
C VAL A 32 2.43 51.58 3.86
N ALA A 33 3.06 50.85 4.78
CA ALA A 33 4.40 50.30 4.60
C ALA A 33 4.44 49.31 3.40
N GLU A 34 3.47 48.41 3.28
CA GLU A 34 3.35 47.49 2.14
C GLU A 34 3.14 48.22 0.82
N ARG A 35 2.30 49.27 0.79
CA ARG A 35 2.13 50.12 -0.41
C ARG A 35 3.40 50.89 -0.76
N LEU A 36 4.14 51.36 0.23
CA LEU A 36 5.41 52.05 0.03
C LEU A 36 6.46 51.08 -0.53
N GLU A 37 6.54 49.86 0.01
CA GLU A 37 7.46 48.81 -0.44
C GLU A 37 7.12 48.36 -1.86
N TRP A 38 5.83 48.21 -2.19
CA TRP A 38 5.36 47.98 -3.55
C TRP A 38 5.75 49.14 -4.50
N SER A 39 5.55 50.39 -4.08
CA SER A 39 5.87 51.59 -4.87
C SER A 39 7.38 51.74 -5.10
N VAL A 40 8.20 51.43 -4.10
CA VAL A 40 9.66 51.42 -4.18
C VAL A 40 10.15 50.26 -5.06
N GLY A 41 9.56 49.07 -4.93
CA GLY A 41 9.85 47.90 -5.77
C GLY A 41 9.51 48.13 -7.24
N ASN A 42 8.41 48.83 -7.52
CA ASN A 42 8.00 49.18 -8.89
C ASN A 42 8.65 50.46 -9.46
N ARG A 43 9.46 51.18 -8.67
CA ARG A 43 10.13 52.42 -9.11
C ARG A 43 10.97 52.22 -10.36
N HIS A 44 11.69 51.12 -10.47
CA HIS A 44 12.50 50.82 -11.64
C HIS A 44 11.65 50.55 -12.90
N HIS A 45 10.46 49.95 -12.75
CA HIS A 45 9.54 49.73 -13.85
C HIS A 45 8.88 51.05 -14.32
N LEU A 46 8.56 51.95 -13.38
CA LEU A 46 8.04 53.29 -13.65
C LEU A 46 9.08 54.21 -14.30
N GLU A 47 10.34 54.20 -13.82
CA GLU A 47 11.46 54.92 -14.43
C GLU A 47 11.75 54.43 -15.86
N ALA A 48 11.64 53.12 -16.11
CA ALA A 48 11.76 52.54 -17.45
C ALA A 48 10.62 53.01 -18.39
N ARG A 49 9.37 53.07 -17.89
CA ARG A 49 8.22 53.59 -18.65
C ARG A 49 8.29 55.10 -18.90
N LEU A 50 8.75 55.88 -17.93
CA LEU A 50 8.98 57.32 -18.08
C LEU A 50 10.12 57.62 -19.06
N SER A 51 11.18 56.80 -19.08
CA SER A 51 12.25 56.90 -20.07
C SER A 51 11.79 56.53 -21.49
N GLN A 52 10.88 55.56 -21.62
CA GLN A 52 10.20 55.24 -22.89
C GLN A 52 9.31 56.39 -23.36
N LEU A 53 8.52 56.99 -22.46
CA LEU A 53 7.69 58.16 -22.75
C LEU A 53 8.53 59.38 -23.12
N ALA A 54 9.61 59.66 -22.40
CA ALA A 54 10.53 60.78 -22.69
C ALA A 54 11.22 60.64 -24.05
N ARG A 55 11.46 59.40 -24.52
CA ARG A 55 11.95 59.12 -25.88
C ARG A 55 10.89 59.32 -26.97
N LEU A 56 9.60 59.34 -26.62
CA LEU A 56 8.47 59.56 -27.54
C LEU A 56 7.99 61.03 -27.57
N VAL A 57 8.45 61.88 -26.64
CA VAL A 57 8.12 63.32 -26.59
C VAL A 57 8.59 64.10 -27.84
N PRO A 58 9.76 63.86 -28.44
CA PRO A 58 10.19 64.59 -29.64
C PRO A 58 9.35 64.28 -30.89
N THR A 59 8.77 63.08 -30.99
CA THR A 59 7.93 62.65 -32.12
C THR A 59 6.50 63.22 -32.04
N LEU A 60 6.04 63.65 -30.86
CA LEU A 60 4.72 64.29 -30.67
C LEU A 60 4.73 65.81 -30.89
N GLN A 61 5.90 66.46 -30.90
CA GLN A 61 6.03 67.92 -31.08
C GLN A 61 6.02 68.37 -32.56
N LEU A 62 6.19 67.48 -33.54
CA LEU A 62 6.14 67.83 -34.97
C LEU A 62 4.80 67.53 -35.68
N SER A 63 3.94 66.69 -35.10
CA SER A 63 2.69 66.24 -35.76
C SER A 63 1.49 67.16 -35.48
N ARG A 64 1.42 67.80 -34.31
CA ARG A 64 0.24 68.58 -33.88
C ARG A 64 0.06 69.96 -34.51
N VAL A 65 1.11 70.58 -35.06
CA VAL A 65 1.03 71.94 -35.66
C VAL A 65 0.56 71.90 -37.12
N VAL A 66 0.91 70.84 -37.86
CA VAL A 66 0.48 70.66 -39.27
C VAL A 66 -0.98 70.19 -39.35
N GLU A 67 -1.42 69.37 -38.39
CA GLU A 67 -2.78 68.80 -38.36
C GLU A 67 -3.84 69.79 -37.84
N THR A 68 -3.44 70.79 -37.04
CA THR A 68 -4.35 71.85 -36.57
C THR A 68 -4.59 72.96 -37.62
N GLN A 69 -3.64 73.22 -38.52
CA GLN A 69 -3.85 74.18 -39.63
C GLN A 69 -4.77 73.62 -40.74
N ALA A 70 -4.75 72.31 -40.98
CA ALA A 70 -5.67 71.67 -41.94
C ALA A 70 -7.11 71.59 -41.40
N ARG A 71 -7.30 71.32 -40.10
CA ARG A 71 -8.62 71.16 -39.47
C ARG A 71 -9.41 72.46 -39.27
N VAL A 72 -8.78 73.63 -39.35
CA VAL A 72 -9.50 74.93 -39.31
C VAL A 72 -10.16 75.26 -40.65
N GLY A 73 -9.65 74.72 -41.77
CA GLY A 73 -10.28 74.82 -43.09
C GLY A 73 -11.54 73.94 -43.21
N ASP A 74 -11.45 72.69 -42.77
CA ASP A 74 -12.55 71.72 -42.88
C ASP A 74 -13.71 71.96 -41.88
N LEU A 75 -13.47 72.73 -40.80
CA LEU A 75 -14.48 73.07 -39.80
C LEU A 75 -15.43 74.20 -40.23
N LEU A 76 -15.17 74.89 -41.35
CA LEU A 76 -16.08 75.90 -41.92
C LEU A 76 -17.12 75.30 -42.88
N ASP A 77 -16.93 74.09 -43.39
CA ASP A 77 -17.90 73.41 -44.28
C ASP A 77 -18.83 72.41 -43.54
N LEU A 78 -18.55 72.07 -42.27
CA LEU A 78 -19.27 71.05 -41.49
C LEU A 78 -20.42 71.57 -40.61
N GLU A 79 -20.71 72.87 -40.58
CA GLU A 79 -21.91 73.39 -39.90
C GLU A 79 -23.22 73.01 -40.63
N GLY A 80 -23.17 72.67 -41.92
CA GLY A 80 -24.32 72.12 -42.66
C GLY A 80 -24.59 70.64 -42.41
N CYS A 81 -23.58 69.85 -42.02
CA CYS A 81 -23.70 68.41 -41.82
C CYS A 81 -24.10 68.02 -40.38
N SER A 82 -23.89 68.91 -39.40
CA SER A 82 -24.31 68.66 -38.00
C SER A 82 -25.84 68.57 -37.87
N GLY A 83 -26.60 69.29 -38.71
CA GLY A 83 -28.06 69.17 -38.81
C GLY A 83 -28.51 67.81 -39.38
N GLY A 84 -27.76 67.24 -40.33
CA GLY A 84 -28.02 65.89 -40.85
C GLY A 84 -27.72 64.79 -39.82
N VAL A 85 -26.62 64.91 -39.08
CA VAL A 85 -26.19 63.92 -38.06
C VAL A 85 -27.11 63.91 -36.84
N ALA A 86 -27.65 65.06 -36.41
CA ALA A 86 -28.66 65.11 -35.35
C ALA A 86 -29.97 64.40 -35.77
N THR A 87 -30.30 64.42 -37.06
CA THR A 87 -31.46 63.71 -37.62
C THR A 87 -31.18 62.21 -37.81
N ALA A 88 -29.94 61.82 -38.12
CA ALA A 88 -29.49 60.42 -38.20
C ALA A 88 -29.35 59.75 -36.82
N LEU A 89 -28.86 60.48 -35.80
CA LEU A 89 -28.84 60.01 -34.40
C LEU A 89 -30.23 59.80 -33.80
N ALA A 90 -31.25 60.45 -34.36
CA ALA A 90 -32.66 60.17 -34.04
C ALA A 90 -33.22 58.96 -34.81
N GLN A 91 -32.56 58.50 -35.88
CA GLN A 91 -32.96 57.34 -36.69
C GLN A 91 -32.18 56.05 -36.38
N GLU A 92 -30.96 56.13 -35.84
CA GLU A 92 -30.13 54.97 -35.45
C GLU A 92 -29.77 55.01 -33.96
N ALA A 93 -30.78 54.85 -33.10
CA ALA A 93 -30.54 54.47 -31.71
C ALA A 93 -30.20 52.97 -31.63
N GLU A 94 -29.00 52.58 -32.09
CA GLU A 94 -28.44 51.27 -31.73
C GLU A 94 -28.04 51.31 -30.25
N SER A 95 -28.55 50.39 -29.45
CA SER A 95 -28.35 50.36 -28.00
C SER A 95 -26.87 50.19 -27.63
N VAL A 96 -26.48 50.64 -26.44
CA VAL A 96 -25.15 50.36 -25.87
C VAL A 96 -24.85 48.85 -25.83
N GLU A 97 -25.90 48.02 -25.75
CA GLU A 97 -25.84 46.56 -25.82
C GLU A 97 -25.31 46.07 -27.17
N THR A 98 -25.74 46.67 -28.29
CA THR A 98 -25.21 46.38 -29.63
C THR A 98 -23.72 46.73 -29.78
N TRP A 99 -23.21 47.75 -29.08
CA TRP A 99 -21.78 48.06 -29.06
C TRP A 99 -20.97 47.03 -28.26
N PHE A 100 -21.48 46.58 -27.10
CA PHE A 100 -20.87 45.49 -26.35
C PHE A 100 -20.91 44.17 -27.12
N ASP A 101 -21.96 43.92 -27.90
CA ASP A 101 -22.04 42.74 -28.75
C ASP A 101 -21.08 42.82 -29.93
N ARG A 102 -20.90 44.00 -30.55
CA ARG A 102 -19.84 44.22 -31.55
C ARG A 102 -18.44 44.07 -30.97
N LEU A 103 -18.19 44.53 -29.75
CA LEU A 103 -16.90 44.35 -29.09
C LEU A 103 -16.64 42.86 -28.78
N ARG A 104 -17.63 42.14 -28.27
CA ARG A 104 -17.56 40.69 -28.05
C ARG A 104 -17.39 39.92 -29.35
N GLN A 105 -17.99 40.40 -30.44
CA GLN A 105 -17.83 39.81 -31.77
C GLN A 105 -16.42 40.06 -32.33
N ALA A 106 -15.89 41.28 -32.20
CA ALA A 106 -14.53 41.62 -32.60
C ALA A 106 -13.47 40.85 -31.77
N ASP A 107 -13.70 40.67 -30.47
CA ASP A 107 -12.85 39.84 -29.60
C ASP A 107 -12.85 38.36 -30.01
N LYS A 108 -14.02 37.82 -30.38
CA LYS A 108 -14.14 36.46 -30.96
C LYS A 108 -13.41 36.35 -32.29
N GLU A 109 -13.55 37.33 -33.18
CA GLU A 109 -12.90 37.34 -34.50
C GLU A 109 -11.38 37.46 -34.37
N LEU A 110 -10.89 38.30 -33.45
CA LEU A 110 -9.47 38.42 -33.14
C LEU A 110 -8.92 37.11 -32.56
N SER A 111 -9.65 36.49 -31.63
CA SER A 111 -9.30 35.18 -31.06
C SER A 111 -9.22 34.09 -32.13
N GLN A 112 -10.16 34.10 -33.10
CA GLN A 112 -10.14 33.18 -34.24
C GLN A 112 -8.94 33.43 -35.16
N LEU A 113 -8.62 34.70 -35.44
CA LEU A 113 -7.47 35.07 -36.27
C LEU A 113 -6.13 34.67 -35.60
N ILE A 114 -6.00 34.92 -34.30
CA ILE A 114 -4.85 34.51 -33.49
C ILE A 114 -4.70 32.99 -33.54
N THR A 115 -5.78 32.25 -33.30
CA THR A 115 -5.78 30.79 -33.39
C THR A 115 -5.36 30.32 -34.78
N HIS A 116 -5.88 30.94 -35.84
CA HIS A 116 -5.53 30.60 -37.22
C HIS A 116 -4.05 30.88 -37.55
N LYS A 117 -3.49 31.99 -37.05
CA LYS A 117 -2.07 32.34 -37.22
C LYS A 117 -1.14 31.43 -36.43
N PHE A 118 -1.52 31.04 -35.22
CA PHE A 118 -0.84 29.98 -34.49
C PHE A 118 -0.88 28.66 -35.27
N ASP A 119 -2.05 28.33 -35.81
CA ASP A 119 -2.25 27.13 -36.62
C ASP A 119 -1.27 27.05 -37.79
N GLU A 120 -1.10 28.16 -38.52
CA GLU A 120 -0.20 28.27 -39.67
C GLU A 120 1.28 28.16 -39.26
N ALA A 121 1.68 28.85 -38.17
CA ALA A 121 3.06 28.91 -37.69
C ALA A 121 3.54 27.60 -37.02
N VAL A 122 2.65 26.88 -36.34
CA VAL A 122 2.96 25.57 -35.75
C VAL A 122 3.00 24.49 -36.84
N LYS A 123 2.06 24.51 -37.80
CA LYS A 123 1.98 23.51 -38.88
C LYS A 123 3.18 23.50 -39.82
N ARG A 124 3.76 24.65 -40.16
CA ARG A 124 4.83 24.73 -41.17
C ARG A 124 6.21 24.29 -40.68
N GLU A 125 6.60 24.65 -39.46
CA GLU A 125 8.00 24.45 -39.00
C GLU A 125 8.11 23.37 -37.91
N ASP A 126 7.36 23.48 -36.82
CA ASP A 126 7.50 22.53 -35.70
C ASP A 126 7.00 21.14 -36.04
N MET A 127 5.82 21.05 -36.64
CA MET A 127 5.16 19.77 -36.86
C MET A 127 5.96 18.95 -37.87
N ALA A 128 6.49 19.60 -38.91
CA ALA A 128 7.39 18.97 -39.88
C ALA A 128 8.70 18.50 -39.21
N SER A 129 9.30 19.33 -38.34
CA SER A 129 10.52 18.98 -37.61
C SER A 129 10.33 17.79 -36.65
N VAL A 130 9.23 17.77 -35.89
CA VAL A 130 8.86 16.65 -35.01
C VAL A 130 8.65 15.37 -35.83
N GLN A 131 7.97 15.47 -36.98
CA GLN A 131 7.74 14.33 -37.87
C GLN A 131 9.03 13.74 -38.43
N GLU A 132 9.93 14.58 -38.93
CA GLU A 132 11.19 14.14 -39.51
C GLU A 132 12.08 13.47 -38.46
N THR A 133 12.24 14.12 -37.30
CA THR A 133 13.03 13.59 -36.17
C THR A 133 12.46 12.25 -35.69
N THR A 134 11.13 12.15 -35.57
CA THR A 134 10.46 10.90 -35.17
C THR A 134 10.67 9.81 -36.21
N ALA A 135 10.55 10.12 -37.50
CA ALA A 135 10.76 9.14 -38.56
C ALA A 135 12.20 8.60 -38.58
N GLN A 136 13.20 9.45 -38.35
CA GLN A 136 14.60 9.05 -38.25
C GLN A 136 14.85 8.13 -37.03
N ASN A 137 14.31 8.51 -35.86
CA ASN A 137 14.45 7.70 -34.64
C ASN A 137 13.71 6.36 -34.76
N LEU A 138 12.53 6.36 -35.38
CA LEU A 138 11.73 5.16 -35.64
C LEU A 138 12.46 4.18 -36.58
N ALA A 139 13.05 4.70 -37.67
CA ALA A 139 13.85 3.87 -38.58
C ALA A 139 15.04 3.24 -37.85
N SER A 140 15.72 4.01 -37.00
CA SER A 140 16.83 3.52 -36.18
C SER A 140 16.38 2.40 -35.24
N ALA A 141 15.23 2.54 -34.60
CA ALA A 141 14.66 1.53 -33.71
C ALA A 141 14.31 0.22 -34.44
N GLN A 142 13.80 0.30 -35.67
CA GLN A 142 13.45 -0.87 -36.48
C GLN A 142 14.68 -1.65 -36.97
N THR A 143 15.81 -0.98 -37.17
CA THR A 143 17.05 -1.62 -37.65
C THR A 143 17.88 -2.27 -36.55
N LEU A 144 17.55 -2.00 -35.27
CA LEU A 144 18.34 -2.47 -34.13
C LEU A 144 18.14 -3.98 -33.90
N GLY A 145 19.25 -4.73 -33.84
CA GLY A 145 19.20 -6.18 -33.67
C GLY A 145 18.78 -6.62 -32.26
N PRO A 146 18.15 -7.80 -32.10
CA PRO A 146 17.68 -8.29 -30.79
C PRO A 146 18.80 -8.54 -29.76
N ARG A 147 20.05 -8.72 -30.22
CA ARG A 147 21.22 -8.97 -29.36
C ARG A 147 21.94 -7.71 -28.88
N GLU A 148 21.49 -6.54 -29.31
CA GLU A 148 22.11 -5.29 -28.91
C GLU A 148 21.72 -4.88 -27.48
N LYS A 149 22.67 -4.29 -26.74
CA LYS A 149 22.49 -3.98 -25.31
C LYS A 149 21.25 -3.13 -25.02
N ARG A 150 20.89 -2.20 -25.91
CA ARG A 150 19.72 -1.31 -25.74
C ARG A 150 18.44 -1.83 -26.38
N SER A 151 18.46 -3.04 -26.96
CA SER A 151 17.30 -3.61 -27.63
C SER A 151 16.06 -3.65 -26.73
N HIS A 152 16.21 -3.89 -25.43
CA HIS A 152 15.10 -3.99 -24.47
C HIS A 152 14.51 -2.64 -24.01
N VAL A 153 15.07 -1.51 -24.43
CA VAL A 153 14.55 -0.17 -24.09
C VAL A 153 14.37 0.72 -25.32
N ILE A 154 14.67 0.23 -26.52
CA ILE A 154 14.76 1.07 -27.74
C ILE A 154 13.44 1.76 -28.06
N TRP A 155 12.30 1.10 -27.84
CA TRP A 155 11.00 1.71 -28.11
C TRP A 155 10.63 2.75 -27.07
N ALA A 156 11.01 2.50 -25.80
CA ALA A 156 10.88 3.50 -24.74
C ALA A 156 11.77 4.72 -24.98
N ASP A 157 13.01 4.51 -25.43
CA ASP A 157 13.94 5.59 -25.81
C ASP A 157 13.37 6.41 -26.98
N THR A 158 12.83 5.74 -28.00
CA THR A 158 12.24 6.39 -29.19
C THR A 158 11.04 7.26 -28.83
N VAL A 159 10.14 6.75 -27.98
CA VAL A 159 9.01 7.53 -27.45
C VAL A 159 9.49 8.68 -26.55
N THR A 160 10.56 8.48 -25.77
CA THR A 160 11.15 9.54 -24.94
C THR A 160 11.69 10.68 -25.80
N LEU A 161 12.40 10.37 -26.89
CA LEU A 161 12.92 11.39 -27.82
C LEU A 161 11.81 12.20 -28.48
N LEU A 162 10.65 11.58 -28.78
CA LEU A 162 9.46 12.30 -29.23
C LEU A 162 8.98 13.30 -28.17
N PHE A 163 8.79 12.85 -26.93
CA PHE A 163 8.32 13.71 -25.85
C PHE A 163 9.30 14.84 -25.52
N GLU A 164 10.60 14.57 -25.50
CA GLU A 164 11.65 15.59 -25.32
C GLU A 164 11.70 16.58 -26.49
N GLY A 165 11.45 16.11 -27.71
CA GLY A 165 11.28 16.97 -28.88
C GLY A 165 10.15 17.97 -28.69
N ILE A 166 8.96 17.48 -28.31
CA ILE A 166 7.79 18.32 -28.10
C ILE A 166 7.98 19.26 -26.90
N ALA A 167 8.56 18.78 -25.80
CA ALA A 167 8.85 19.59 -24.64
C ALA A 167 9.79 20.77 -24.98
N ARG A 168 10.85 20.52 -25.76
CA ARG A 168 11.74 21.58 -26.26
C ARG A 168 10.99 22.59 -27.13
N THR A 169 10.11 22.13 -28.01
CA THR A 169 9.27 23.02 -28.82
C THR A 169 8.39 23.92 -27.95
N VAL A 170 7.77 23.37 -26.91
CA VAL A 170 6.95 24.14 -25.95
C VAL A 170 7.82 25.19 -25.24
N GLU A 171 9.01 24.82 -24.78
CA GLU A 171 9.93 25.73 -24.07
C GLU A 171 10.43 26.89 -24.93
N VAL A 172 10.71 26.63 -26.21
CA VAL A 172 11.12 27.68 -27.15
C VAL A 172 9.97 28.61 -27.49
N ARG A 173 8.73 28.08 -27.61
CA ARG A 173 7.57 28.87 -28.02
C ARG A 173 6.90 29.63 -26.90
N GLN A 174 6.97 29.14 -25.66
CA GLN A 174 6.38 29.81 -24.50
C GLN A 174 6.73 31.30 -24.40
N PRO A 175 8.01 31.74 -24.39
CA PRO A 175 8.34 33.17 -24.27
C PRO A 175 7.88 34.00 -25.47
N ILE A 176 7.82 33.39 -26.66
CA ILE A 176 7.34 34.07 -27.88
C ILE A 176 5.83 34.33 -27.75
N ILE A 177 5.07 33.33 -27.31
CA ILE A 177 3.63 33.46 -27.09
C ILE A 177 3.35 34.54 -26.05
N GLU A 178 4.02 34.48 -24.90
CA GLU A 178 3.87 35.46 -23.82
C GLU A 178 4.23 36.88 -24.28
N THR A 179 5.24 37.04 -25.14
CA THR A 179 5.67 38.37 -25.64
C THR A 179 4.67 38.99 -26.61
N TYR A 180 4.11 38.20 -27.54
CA TYR A 180 3.25 38.73 -28.61
C TYR A 180 1.75 38.68 -28.31
N TYR A 181 1.31 37.74 -27.47
CA TYR A 181 -0.11 37.46 -27.20
C TYR A 181 -0.47 37.53 -25.72
N GLY A 182 0.51 37.64 -24.82
CA GLY A 182 0.29 37.61 -23.38
C GLY A 182 0.07 36.19 -22.82
N PRO A 183 0.10 36.03 -21.48
CA PRO A 183 -0.09 34.75 -20.81
C PRO A 183 -1.52 34.21 -21.02
N GLY A 184 -1.70 32.90 -20.92
CA GLY A 184 -2.99 32.19 -21.01
C GLY A 184 -3.27 31.52 -22.37
N HIS A 185 -2.44 31.79 -23.38
CA HIS A 185 -2.60 31.27 -24.74
C HIS A 185 -1.78 30.00 -25.02
N LEU A 186 -0.95 29.53 -24.07
CA LEU A 186 -0.08 28.36 -24.27
C LEU A 186 -0.89 27.08 -24.47
N SER A 187 -2.05 26.98 -23.82
CA SER A 187 -2.97 25.84 -23.92
C SER A 187 -3.38 25.52 -25.37
N LEU A 188 -3.58 26.54 -26.22
CA LEU A 188 -3.95 26.38 -27.63
C LEU A 188 -2.83 25.70 -28.44
N VAL A 189 -1.59 26.12 -28.23
CA VAL A 189 -0.41 25.55 -28.91
C VAL A 189 -0.16 24.12 -28.43
N ILE A 190 -0.31 23.88 -27.13
CA ILE A 190 -0.19 22.54 -26.55
C ILE A 190 -1.26 21.59 -27.11
N GLU A 191 -2.51 22.05 -27.28
CA GLU A 191 -3.56 21.22 -27.90
C GLU A 191 -3.21 20.79 -29.33
N MET A 192 -2.54 21.65 -30.09
CA MET A 192 -2.06 21.30 -31.43
C MET A 192 -0.90 20.30 -31.40
N LEU A 193 0.12 20.58 -30.58
CA LEU A 193 1.29 19.71 -30.43
C LEU A 193 0.89 18.35 -29.88
N GLN A 194 -0.12 18.29 -29.00
CA GLN A 194 -0.65 17.04 -28.47
C GLN A 194 -1.28 16.17 -29.57
N ARG A 195 -1.97 16.75 -30.57
CA ARG A 195 -2.50 15.97 -31.70
C ARG A 195 -1.40 15.35 -32.56
N GLU A 196 -0.26 16.02 -32.69
CA GLU A 196 0.90 15.43 -33.37
C GLU A 196 1.60 14.39 -32.52
N CYS A 197 1.70 14.65 -31.20
CA CYS A 197 2.17 13.68 -30.22
C CYS A 197 1.38 12.38 -30.34
N ASP A 198 0.05 12.47 -30.31
CA ASP A 198 -0.89 11.37 -30.49
C ASP A 198 -0.59 10.57 -31.77
N ARG A 199 -0.40 11.28 -32.90
CA ARG A 199 -0.13 10.64 -34.19
C ARG A 199 1.22 9.93 -34.23
N GLN A 200 2.28 10.57 -33.74
CA GLN A 200 3.63 9.99 -33.76
C GLN A 200 3.81 8.89 -32.72
N ALA A 201 3.30 9.09 -31.50
CA ALA A 201 3.30 8.08 -30.46
C ALA A 201 2.52 6.84 -30.89
N GLY A 202 1.34 7.00 -31.50
CA GLY A 202 0.57 5.89 -32.05
C GLY A 202 1.32 5.11 -33.14
N ARG A 203 2.11 5.78 -33.99
CA ARG A 203 2.99 5.11 -34.97
C ARG A 203 4.10 4.30 -34.27
N ILE A 204 4.80 4.90 -33.31
CA ILE A 204 5.88 4.22 -32.59
C ILE A 204 5.34 3.00 -31.82
N VAL A 205 4.26 3.18 -31.08
CA VAL A 205 3.61 2.10 -30.31
C VAL A 205 3.09 1.02 -31.25
N GLY A 206 2.44 1.39 -32.36
CA GLY A 206 1.95 0.44 -33.35
C GLY A 206 3.06 -0.43 -33.94
N GLU A 207 4.21 0.17 -34.29
CA GLU A 207 5.37 -0.58 -34.79
C GLU A 207 6.05 -1.43 -33.70
N MET A 208 6.14 -0.93 -32.46
CA MET A 208 6.61 -1.70 -31.31
C MET A 208 5.76 -2.96 -31.11
N ARG A 209 4.42 -2.84 -31.11
CA ARG A 209 3.49 -3.96 -30.92
C ARG A 209 3.68 -5.04 -31.99
N LYS A 210 3.91 -4.63 -33.24
CA LYS A 210 4.21 -5.57 -34.34
C LYS A 210 5.58 -6.22 -34.17
N HIS A 211 6.63 -5.42 -33.92
CA HIS A 211 8.01 -5.90 -33.82
C HIS A 211 8.20 -6.86 -32.64
N ARG A 212 7.55 -6.60 -31.51
CA ARG A 212 7.54 -7.47 -30.32
C ARG A 212 6.52 -8.60 -30.39
N ARG A 213 5.69 -8.64 -31.45
CA ARG A 213 4.59 -9.62 -31.62
C ARG A 213 3.66 -9.64 -30.40
N LEU A 214 3.40 -8.47 -29.81
CA LEU A 214 2.71 -8.34 -28.53
C LEU A 214 1.33 -9.00 -28.55
N GLU A 215 0.57 -8.84 -29.63
CA GLU A 215 -0.76 -9.44 -29.77
C GLU A 215 -0.74 -10.97 -29.74
N ALA A 216 0.28 -11.60 -30.35
CA ALA A 216 0.45 -13.04 -30.33
C ALA A 216 0.77 -13.54 -28.91
N ILE A 217 1.66 -12.85 -28.20
CA ILE A 217 2.05 -13.18 -26.81
C ILE A 217 0.85 -13.02 -25.88
N VAL A 218 0.13 -11.90 -25.94
CA VAL A 218 -1.06 -11.65 -25.12
C VAL A 218 -2.15 -12.69 -25.41
N SER A 219 -2.36 -13.08 -26.67
CA SER A 219 -3.32 -14.13 -27.04
C SER A 219 -2.92 -15.49 -26.45
N ALA A 220 -1.65 -15.87 -26.57
CA ALA A 220 -1.12 -17.11 -25.99
C ALA A 220 -1.30 -17.13 -24.46
N VAL A 221 -0.98 -16.02 -23.79
CA VAL A 221 -1.15 -15.88 -22.33
C VAL A 221 -2.62 -15.94 -21.92
N ARG A 222 -3.52 -15.22 -22.61
CA ARG A 222 -4.97 -15.28 -22.32
C ARG A 222 -5.51 -16.70 -22.44
N ASN A 223 -5.08 -17.44 -23.44
CA ASN A 223 -5.46 -18.84 -23.61
C ASN A 223 -4.90 -19.72 -22.49
N SER A 224 -3.66 -19.47 -22.05
CA SER A 224 -3.04 -20.19 -20.94
C SER A 224 -3.77 -19.96 -19.61
N LEU A 225 -4.11 -18.70 -19.29
CA LEU A 225 -4.82 -18.34 -18.06
C LEU A 225 -6.23 -18.96 -18.01
N ARG A 226 -6.91 -19.10 -19.16
CA ARG A 226 -8.23 -19.75 -19.25
C ARG A 226 -8.16 -21.28 -19.11
N CYS A 227 -7.06 -21.89 -19.52
CA CYS A 227 -6.88 -23.35 -19.52
C CYS A 227 -6.19 -23.87 -18.25
N SER A 228 -6.09 -23.08 -17.17
CA SER A 228 -5.36 -23.39 -15.93
C SER A 228 -5.95 -24.54 -15.07
N GLY A 229 -6.67 -25.49 -15.70
CA GLY A 229 -7.10 -26.76 -15.14
C GLY A 229 -6.24 -27.93 -15.66
N GLY A 230 -5.10 -28.17 -15.00
CA GLY A 230 -4.46 -29.50 -14.92
C GLY A 230 -3.87 -30.15 -16.17
N LYS A 231 -3.59 -29.42 -17.27
CA LYS A 231 -2.84 -29.99 -18.41
C LYS A 231 -1.42 -29.42 -18.50
N GLU A 232 -0.49 -30.25 -18.97
CA GLU A 232 0.94 -29.95 -19.16
C GLU A 232 1.20 -28.61 -19.85
N PRO A 233 2.36 -27.96 -19.58
CA PRO A 233 2.76 -26.73 -20.24
C PRO A 233 2.78 -26.95 -21.76
N ARG A 234 2.01 -26.13 -22.48
CA ARG A 234 2.03 -26.17 -23.95
C ARG A 234 3.39 -25.67 -24.42
N ALA A 235 3.97 -26.33 -25.42
CA ALA A 235 5.27 -25.97 -26.02
C ALA A 235 5.35 -24.53 -26.60
N ASP A 236 4.22 -23.82 -26.66
CA ASP A 236 4.08 -22.47 -27.24
C ASP A 236 3.91 -21.37 -26.15
N GLN A 237 4.18 -21.69 -24.87
CA GLN A 237 4.12 -20.71 -23.78
C GLN A 237 5.35 -19.79 -23.81
N PRO A 238 5.17 -18.47 -23.57
CA PRO A 238 6.28 -17.53 -23.53
C PRO A 238 7.19 -17.80 -22.31
N ASP A 239 8.51 -17.72 -22.51
CA ASP A 239 9.50 -17.84 -21.43
C ASP A 239 9.32 -16.67 -20.43
N PRO A 240 9.19 -16.94 -19.12
CA PRO A 240 9.14 -15.90 -18.10
C PRO A 240 10.30 -14.88 -18.16
N ARG A 241 11.50 -15.27 -18.62
CA ARG A 241 12.66 -14.35 -18.72
C ARG A 241 12.51 -13.34 -19.87
N ASP A 242 12.03 -13.81 -21.02
CA ASP A 242 11.75 -12.94 -22.16
C ASP A 242 10.58 -12.00 -21.84
N LEU A 243 9.59 -12.52 -21.12
CA LEU A 243 8.45 -11.75 -20.64
C LEU A 243 8.89 -10.67 -19.64
N ASP A 244 9.79 -10.97 -18.70
CA ASP A 244 10.33 -10.00 -17.73
C ASP A 244 10.92 -8.75 -18.41
N THR A 245 11.65 -8.99 -19.50
CA THR A 245 12.27 -7.92 -20.30
C THR A 245 11.23 -7.08 -21.02
N LEU A 246 10.25 -7.73 -21.67
CA LEU A 246 9.15 -7.05 -22.35
C LEU A 246 8.30 -6.23 -21.38
N LEU A 247 7.96 -6.79 -20.21
CA LEU A 247 7.21 -6.11 -19.15
C LEU A 247 7.92 -4.83 -18.70
N GLY A 248 9.26 -4.86 -18.59
CA GLY A 248 10.06 -3.67 -18.30
C GLY A 248 9.96 -2.60 -19.38
N GLU A 249 10.00 -2.98 -20.66
CA GLU A 249 9.87 -2.03 -21.77
C GLU A 249 8.47 -1.38 -21.82
N LEU A 250 7.40 -2.18 -21.62
CA LEU A 250 6.01 -1.68 -21.61
C LEU A 250 5.76 -0.69 -20.47
N THR A 251 6.20 -1.00 -19.25
CA THR A 251 6.03 -0.09 -18.11
C THR A 251 6.86 1.17 -18.28
N LEU A 252 8.06 1.06 -18.87
CA LEU A 252 8.90 2.23 -19.13
C LEU A 252 8.26 3.17 -20.16
N ILE A 253 7.67 2.65 -21.24
CA ILE A 253 6.93 3.48 -22.21
C ILE A 253 5.81 4.26 -21.52
N ASN A 254 5.00 3.59 -20.68
CA ASN A 254 3.92 4.23 -19.94
C ASN A 254 4.44 5.30 -18.95
N ALA A 255 5.53 4.98 -18.24
CA ALA A 255 6.16 5.90 -17.30
C ALA A 255 6.62 7.20 -18.00
N ARG A 256 7.20 7.07 -19.20
CA ARG A 256 7.65 8.22 -20.00
C ARG A 256 6.48 9.06 -20.50
N ALA A 257 5.39 8.41 -20.92
CA ALA A 257 4.16 9.11 -21.31
C ALA A 257 3.56 9.89 -20.15
N GLU A 258 3.48 9.30 -18.96
CA GLU A 258 2.94 9.99 -17.78
C GLU A 258 3.85 11.14 -17.31
N LEU A 259 5.17 11.02 -17.45
CA LEU A 259 6.09 12.13 -17.20
C LEU A 259 5.84 13.30 -18.16
N TYR A 260 5.65 13.01 -19.44
CA TYR A 260 5.31 14.01 -20.45
C TYR A 260 3.96 14.67 -20.16
N LEU A 261 2.90 13.90 -19.88
CA LEU A 261 1.58 14.42 -19.55
C LEU A 261 1.64 15.33 -18.30
N ARG A 262 2.40 14.94 -17.28
CA ARG A 262 2.62 15.76 -16.08
C ARG A 262 3.37 17.05 -16.38
N PHE A 263 4.37 17.01 -17.26
CA PHE A 263 5.05 18.22 -17.75
C PHE A 263 4.06 19.17 -18.43
N ILE A 264 3.22 18.66 -19.34
CA ILE A 264 2.20 19.44 -20.03
C ILE A 264 1.20 20.07 -19.05
N ARG A 265 0.66 19.28 -18.11
CA ARG A 265 -0.26 19.79 -17.06
C ARG A 265 0.36 20.93 -16.27
N ARG A 266 1.62 20.78 -15.83
CA ARG A 266 2.32 21.81 -15.06
C ARG A 266 2.53 23.09 -15.86
N ARG A 267 2.90 22.99 -17.13
CA ARG A 267 3.11 24.15 -18.02
C ARG A 267 1.81 24.92 -18.24
N VAL A 268 0.71 24.21 -18.51
CA VAL A 268 -0.60 24.85 -18.73
C VAL A 268 -1.16 25.45 -17.45
N SER A 269 -1.05 24.76 -16.32
CA SER A 269 -1.49 25.29 -15.01
C SER A 269 -0.74 26.57 -14.63
N ALA A 270 0.58 26.62 -14.85
CA ALA A 270 1.37 27.83 -14.62
C ALA A 270 0.97 29.01 -15.54
N ASP A 271 0.66 28.73 -16.81
CA ASP A 271 0.19 29.75 -17.76
C ASP A 271 -1.20 30.29 -17.38
N PHE A 272 -2.11 29.42 -16.91
CA PHE A 272 -3.40 29.85 -16.37
C PHE A 272 -3.27 30.63 -15.07
N GLU A 273 -2.34 30.28 -14.20
CA GLU A 273 -2.07 31.04 -12.97
C GLU A 273 -1.53 32.45 -13.26
N ALA A 274 -0.71 32.61 -14.31
CA ALA A 274 -0.19 33.91 -14.73
C ALA A 274 -1.25 34.80 -15.41
N SER A 275 -2.29 34.21 -15.99
CA SER A 275 -3.30 34.94 -16.78
C SER A 275 -4.63 35.16 -16.07
N ILE A 276 -5.04 34.25 -15.17
CA ILE A 276 -6.37 34.24 -14.54
C ILE A 276 -6.25 34.52 -13.04
N ALA A 277 -6.66 35.73 -12.62
CA ALA A 277 -6.65 36.12 -11.21
C ALA A 277 -7.70 35.37 -10.36
N HIS A 278 -8.87 35.04 -10.94
CA HIS A 278 -9.95 34.36 -10.22
C HIS A 278 -9.75 32.84 -10.21
N LYS A 279 -9.48 32.29 -9.02
CA LYS A 279 -9.28 30.86 -8.80
C LYS A 279 -10.40 29.97 -9.38
N ALA A 280 -11.67 30.36 -9.22
CA ALA A 280 -12.79 29.55 -9.72
C ALA A 280 -12.81 29.41 -11.26
N GLU A 281 -12.43 30.47 -12.00
CA GLU A 281 -12.34 30.38 -13.46
C GLU A 281 -11.07 29.63 -13.88
N ARG A 282 -9.97 29.78 -13.15
CA ARG A 282 -8.75 28.99 -13.36
C ARG A 282 -9.03 27.48 -13.22
N ASP A 283 -9.65 27.07 -12.12
CA ASP A 283 -9.97 25.66 -11.85
C ASP A 283 -10.89 25.08 -12.95
N LYS A 284 -11.79 25.91 -13.51
CA LYS A 284 -12.67 25.53 -14.63
C LYS A 284 -11.90 25.36 -15.94
N GLN A 285 -10.97 26.26 -16.26
CA GLN A 285 -10.13 26.14 -17.47
C GLN A 285 -9.16 24.95 -17.36
N GLU A 286 -8.58 24.71 -16.17
CA GLU A 286 -7.76 23.53 -15.89
C GLU A 286 -8.57 22.24 -16.06
N ALA A 287 -9.80 22.17 -15.53
CA ALA A 287 -10.67 21.02 -15.70
C ALA A 287 -11.06 20.78 -17.17
N ALA A 288 -11.31 21.86 -17.93
CA ALA A 288 -11.60 21.76 -19.36
C ALA A 288 -10.39 21.23 -20.15
N PHE A 289 -9.19 21.71 -19.85
CA PHE A 289 -7.96 21.24 -20.46
C PHE A 289 -7.66 19.77 -20.09
N GLU A 290 -7.79 19.40 -18.82
CA GLU A 290 -7.60 18.01 -18.36
C GLU A 290 -8.60 17.08 -19.06
N GLY A 291 -9.86 17.51 -19.23
CA GLY A 291 -10.86 16.76 -19.98
C GLY A 291 -10.49 16.52 -21.45
N LYS A 292 -9.80 17.46 -22.10
CA LYS A 292 -9.27 17.26 -23.46
C LYS A 292 -8.05 16.35 -23.46
N LEU A 293 -7.13 16.52 -22.51
CA LEU A 293 -5.91 15.73 -22.39
C LEU A 293 -6.21 14.25 -22.12
N LEU A 294 -7.17 13.95 -21.22
CA LEU A 294 -7.61 12.59 -20.92
C LEU A 294 -8.27 11.88 -22.11
N ARG A 295 -8.75 12.63 -23.11
CA ARG A 295 -9.34 12.08 -24.35
C ARG A 295 -8.33 11.98 -25.49
N SER A 296 -7.07 12.34 -25.26
CA SER A 296 -6.01 12.22 -26.25
C SER A 296 -5.75 10.76 -26.63
N GLN A 297 -5.33 10.52 -27.87
CA GLN A 297 -5.03 9.17 -28.33
C GLN A 297 -3.84 8.58 -27.56
N LEU A 298 -2.87 9.40 -27.15
CA LEU A 298 -1.75 8.95 -26.32
C LEU A 298 -2.25 8.30 -25.02
N VAL A 299 -3.17 8.92 -24.30
CA VAL A 299 -3.73 8.37 -23.06
C VAL A 299 -4.47 7.05 -23.33
N CYS A 300 -5.24 6.98 -24.40
CA CYS A 300 -5.93 5.76 -24.83
C CYS A 300 -4.95 4.62 -25.16
N ASP A 301 -3.90 4.89 -25.94
CA ASP A 301 -2.88 3.91 -26.34
C ASP A 301 -2.12 3.39 -25.11
N MET A 302 -1.76 4.28 -24.20
CA MET A 302 -1.11 3.94 -22.93
C MET A 302 -2.02 3.07 -22.03
N ALA A 303 -3.32 3.37 -21.96
CA ALA A 303 -4.28 2.53 -21.24
C ALA A 303 -4.35 1.11 -21.81
N VAL A 304 -4.28 0.95 -23.14
CA VAL A 304 -4.22 -0.36 -23.79
C VAL A 304 -2.91 -1.08 -23.45
N ILE A 305 -1.77 -0.38 -23.45
CA ILE A 305 -0.47 -0.95 -23.04
C ILE A 305 -0.53 -1.45 -21.60
N VAL A 306 -1.09 -0.66 -20.67
CA VAL A 306 -1.23 -1.05 -19.26
C VAL A 306 -2.16 -2.25 -19.09
N ALA A 307 -3.24 -2.34 -19.89
CA ALA A 307 -4.14 -3.48 -19.88
C ALA A 307 -3.45 -4.77 -20.38
N ASP A 308 -2.71 -4.70 -21.49
CA ASP A 308 -1.91 -5.82 -21.99
C ASP A 308 -0.81 -6.21 -20.97
N TYR A 309 -0.11 -5.23 -20.40
CA TYR A 309 0.87 -5.41 -19.32
C TYR A 309 0.29 -6.18 -18.13
N THR A 310 -0.89 -5.79 -17.64
CA THR A 310 -1.50 -6.39 -16.44
C THR A 310 -1.73 -7.89 -16.63
N ILE A 311 -2.21 -8.29 -17.81
CA ILE A 311 -2.43 -9.70 -18.15
C ILE A 311 -1.12 -10.47 -18.22
N LEU A 312 -0.11 -9.87 -18.85
CA LEU A 312 1.21 -10.48 -18.99
C LEU A 312 1.93 -10.62 -17.64
N GLU A 313 1.88 -9.59 -16.79
CA GLU A 313 2.48 -9.61 -15.45
C GLU A 313 1.76 -10.60 -14.54
N GLN A 314 0.43 -10.76 -14.65
CA GLN A 314 -0.31 -11.81 -13.94
C GLN A 314 0.21 -13.21 -14.29
N PHE A 315 0.43 -13.48 -15.57
CA PHE A 315 0.99 -14.75 -16.02
C PHE A 315 2.43 -14.94 -15.55
N TYR A 316 3.29 -13.92 -15.71
CA TYR A 316 4.65 -13.93 -15.20
C TYR A 316 4.71 -14.24 -13.70
N LEU A 317 3.86 -13.59 -12.91
CA LEU A 317 3.76 -13.77 -11.46
C LEU A 317 3.42 -15.24 -11.12
N ASN A 318 2.42 -15.81 -11.78
CA ASN A 318 2.00 -17.19 -11.54
C ASN A 318 3.05 -18.23 -11.96
N GLU A 319 3.65 -18.09 -13.15
CA GLU A 319 4.66 -19.04 -13.62
C GLU A 319 5.98 -18.93 -12.82
N SER A 320 6.37 -17.71 -12.44
CA SER A 320 7.53 -17.51 -11.57
C SER A 320 7.31 -18.15 -10.21
N PHE A 321 6.11 -18.02 -9.64
CA PHE A 321 5.78 -18.67 -8.37
C PHE A 321 5.73 -20.20 -8.48
N LYS A 322 5.13 -20.76 -9.55
CA LYS A 322 5.16 -22.21 -9.80
C LYS A 322 6.59 -22.74 -9.90
N LYS A 323 7.49 -21.98 -10.53
CA LYS A 323 8.90 -22.33 -10.61
C LYS A 323 9.59 -22.26 -9.24
N ALA A 324 9.29 -21.23 -8.44
CA ALA A 324 9.78 -21.14 -7.06
C ALA A 324 9.31 -22.35 -6.23
N LEU A 325 8.05 -22.75 -6.36
CA LEU A 325 7.50 -23.94 -5.70
C LEU A 325 8.20 -25.23 -6.12
N ALA A 326 8.56 -25.37 -7.41
CA ALA A 326 9.27 -26.53 -7.92
C ALA A 326 10.74 -26.59 -7.48
N MET A 327 11.35 -25.44 -7.16
CA MET A 327 12.73 -25.32 -6.69
C MET A 327 12.82 -25.11 -5.17
N ASP A 328 11.73 -25.31 -4.44
CA ASP A 328 11.65 -25.08 -3.00
C ASP A 328 12.62 -26.01 -2.25
N THR A 329 13.40 -25.42 -1.34
CA THR A 329 14.39 -26.13 -0.54
C THR A 329 14.35 -25.66 0.90
N VAL A 330 14.70 -26.57 1.81
CA VAL A 330 14.84 -26.29 3.25
C VAL A 330 16.29 -26.57 3.61
N GLU A 331 17.03 -25.54 4.03
CA GLU A 331 18.39 -25.71 4.53
C GLU A 331 18.36 -26.46 5.88
N GLU A 332 19.38 -27.26 6.17
CA GLU A 332 19.42 -28.12 7.37
C GLU A 332 19.32 -27.35 8.69
N THR A 333 19.74 -26.07 8.71
CA THR A 333 19.69 -25.19 9.88
C THR A 333 18.52 -24.20 9.84
N ALA A 334 17.74 -24.17 8.75
CA ALA A 334 16.68 -23.20 8.57
C ALA A 334 15.32 -23.77 9.00
N ASN A 335 14.56 -22.94 9.72
CA ASN A 335 13.21 -23.29 10.17
C ASN A 335 12.13 -23.03 9.11
N THR A 336 12.50 -22.35 8.01
CA THR A 336 11.64 -21.96 6.90
C THR A 336 12.21 -22.48 5.58
N SER A 337 11.37 -22.55 4.55
CA SER A 337 11.82 -22.89 3.19
C SER A 337 12.08 -21.65 2.34
N SER A 338 12.91 -21.82 1.31
CA SER A 338 13.27 -20.74 0.38
C SER A 338 12.06 -20.17 -0.38
N LEU A 339 10.98 -20.95 -0.51
CA LEU A 339 9.73 -20.53 -1.14
C LEU A 339 9.17 -19.22 -0.57
N VAL A 340 9.27 -18.99 0.75
CA VAL A 340 8.70 -17.78 1.36
C VAL A 340 9.41 -16.55 0.82
N ASP A 341 10.73 -16.51 0.91
CA ASP A 341 11.53 -15.38 0.42
C ASP A 341 11.35 -15.18 -1.09
N ASP A 342 11.37 -16.27 -1.87
CA ASP A 342 11.17 -16.21 -3.32
C ASP A 342 9.78 -15.67 -3.69
N ALA A 343 8.72 -16.14 -3.02
CA ALA A 343 7.35 -15.67 -3.27
C ALA A 343 7.20 -14.18 -3.02
N PHE A 344 7.70 -13.69 -1.87
CA PHE A 344 7.62 -12.27 -1.53
C PHE A 344 8.56 -11.42 -2.39
N TYR A 345 9.70 -11.95 -2.83
CA TYR A 345 10.57 -11.30 -3.80
C TYR A 345 9.88 -11.11 -5.15
N ILE A 346 9.24 -12.16 -5.69
CA ILE A 346 8.52 -12.09 -6.97
C ILE A 346 7.36 -11.10 -6.87
N VAL A 347 6.52 -11.19 -5.82
CA VAL A 347 5.42 -10.24 -5.58
C VAL A 347 5.94 -8.81 -5.51
N LYS A 348 6.98 -8.56 -4.71
CA LYS A 348 7.61 -7.24 -4.57
C LYS A 348 8.11 -6.72 -5.91
N LYS A 349 8.78 -7.56 -6.71
CA LYS A 349 9.29 -7.18 -8.04
C LYS A 349 8.14 -6.78 -8.97
N SER A 350 7.10 -7.59 -9.05
CA SER A 350 5.95 -7.35 -9.93
C SER A 350 5.16 -6.09 -9.55
N VAL A 351 4.89 -5.87 -8.26
CA VAL A 351 4.18 -4.66 -7.82
C VAL A 351 5.05 -3.41 -7.98
N ARG A 352 6.36 -3.49 -7.66
CA ARG A 352 7.28 -2.35 -7.90
C ARG A 352 7.35 -1.97 -9.38
N ARG A 353 7.31 -2.95 -10.28
CA ARG A 353 7.25 -2.68 -11.73
C ARG A 353 5.96 -1.97 -12.12
N ALA A 354 4.83 -2.36 -11.54
CA ALA A 354 3.56 -1.68 -11.74
C ALA A 354 3.61 -0.23 -11.21
N ILE A 355 4.21 0.01 -10.04
CA ILE A 355 4.41 1.35 -9.49
C ILE A 355 5.28 2.19 -10.44
N ALA A 356 6.33 1.61 -11.02
CA ALA A 356 7.17 2.29 -11.99
C ALA A 356 6.42 2.74 -13.26
N SER A 357 5.33 2.06 -13.64
CA SER A 357 4.48 2.49 -14.75
C SER A 357 3.74 3.81 -14.46
N ASN A 358 3.62 4.20 -13.19
CA ASN A 358 2.85 5.35 -12.72
C ASN A 358 1.35 5.30 -13.07
N SER A 359 0.80 4.11 -13.35
CA SER A 359 -0.64 3.88 -13.53
C SER A 359 -1.29 3.37 -12.26
N VAL A 360 -2.27 4.11 -11.73
CA VAL A 360 -3.01 3.72 -10.52
C VAL A 360 -3.77 2.41 -10.72
N ASP A 361 -4.47 2.26 -11.84
CA ASP A 361 -5.26 1.06 -12.12
C ASP A 361 -4.34 -0.17 -12.32
N GLY A 362 -3.17 0.01 -12.94
CA GLY A 362 -2.17 -1.05 -13.08
C GLY A 362 -1.60 -1.50 -11.73
N VAL A 363 -1.34 -0.57 -10.80
CA VAL A 363 -0.89 -0.90 -9.44
C VAL A 363 -1.98 -1.63 -8.67
N CYS A 364 -3.23 -1.15 -8.70
CA CYS A 364 -4.36 -1.82 -8.05
C CYS A 364 -4.56 -3.24 -8.57
N ALA A 365 -4.51 -3.44 -9.89
CA ALA A 365 -4.63 -4.77 -10.49
C ALA A 365 -3.52 -5.71 -10.01
N MET A 366 -2.27 -5.23 -9.96
CA MET A 366 -1.14 -6.05 -9.50
C MET A 366 -1.18 -6.33 -8.01
N LEU A 367 -1.65 -5.41 -7.16
CA LEU A 367 -1.92 -5.67 -5.75
C LEU A 367 -2.98 -6.76 -5.58
N ASN A 368 -4.07 -6.70 -6.35
CA ASN A 368 -5.13 -7.72 -6.31
C ASN A 368 -4.63 -9.09 -6.77
N HIS A 369 -3.76 -9.14 -7.78
CA HIS A 369 -3.11 -10.38 -8.20
C HIS A 369 -2.15 -10.93 -7.13
N ALA A 370 -1.40 -10.06 -6.44
CA ALA A 370 -0.56 -10.45 -5.32
C ALA A 370 -1.37 -11.02 -4.14
N VAL A 371 -2.46 -10.35 -3.76
CA VAL A 371 -3.42 -10.84 -2.77
C VAL A 371 -3.92 -12.23 -3.15
N THR A 372 -4.40 -12.37 -4.39
CA THR A 372 -4.92 -13.66 -4.88
C THR A 372 -3.86 -14.76 -4.80
N LEU A 373 -2.61 -14.49 -5.18
CA LEU A 373 -1.52 -15.46 -5.11
C LEU A 373 -1.22 -15.87 -3.66
N ILE A 374 -1.10 -14.90 -2.75
CA ILE A 374 -0.82 -15.16 -1.32
C ILE A 374 -1.94 -16.01 -0.72
N GLU A 375 -3.20 -15.71 -1.03
CA GLU A 375 -4.33 -16.41 -0.43
C GLU A 375 -4.57 -17.80 -1.04
N THR A 376 -4.53 -17.90 -2.37
CA THR A 376 -4.98 -19.10 -3.08
C THR A 376 -3.87 -20.10 -3.40
N GLN A 377 -2.62 -19.64 -3.49
CA GLN A 377 -1.48 -20.50 -3.81
C GLN A 377 -0.61 -20.72 -2.56
N LEU A 378 -0.21 -19.65 -1.88
CA LEU A 378 0.68 -19.76 -0.72
C LEU A 378 -0.05 -20.29 0.53
N ALA A 379 -1.10 -19.59 1.00
CA ALA A 379 -1.80 -19.95 2.22
C ALA A 379 -2.54 -21.29 2.10
N GLU A 380 -3.23 -21.55 0.97
CA GLU A 380 -3.86 -22.86 0.75
C GLU A 380 -2.81 -23.97 0.58
N GLY A 381 -1.65 -23.69 -0.02
CA GLY A 381 -0.54 -24.65 -0.10
C GLY A 381 0.00 -25.06 1.26
N PHE A 382 0.20 -24.10 2.17
CA PHE A 382 0.56 -24.37 3.57
C PHE A 382 -0.53 -25.16 4.29
N LYS A 383 -1.80 -24.74 4.13
CA LYS A 383 -2.93 -25.44 4.73
C LYS A 383 -3.06 -26.89 4.25
N GLN A 384 -2.83 -27.16 2.97
CA GLN A 384 -2.82 -28.52 2.41
C GLN A 384 -1.70 -29.36 3.02
N THR A 385 -0.53 -28.77 3.24
CA THR A 385 0.59 -29.45 3.92
C THR A 385 0.25 -29.75 5.38
N LEU A 386 -0.31 -28.78 6.10
CA LEU A 386 -0.76 -28.96 7.49
C LEU A 386 -1.90 -29.98 7.63
N ARG A 387 -2.79 -30.08 6.63
CA ARG A 387 -3.89 -31.07 6.59
C ARG A 387 -3.40 -32.52 6.50
N LYS A 388 -2.17 -32.76 6.01
CA LYS A 388 -1.56 -34.11 6.04
C LYS A 388 -1.30 -34.58 7.48
N GLY A 389 -1.30 -33.66 8.44
CA GLY A 389 -1.16 -33.93 9.87
C GLY A 389 0.29 -34.11 10.31
N PHE A 390 0.51 -33.99 11.62
CA PHE A 390 1.80 -34.24 12.24
C PHE A 390 1.87 -35.72 12.69
N PRO A 391 2.76 -36.55 12.12
CA PRO A 391 2.80 -37.96 12.47
C PRO A 391 3.47 -38.14 13.85
N ALA A 392 2.70 -38.62 14.83
CA ALA A 392 3.21 -38.91 16.17
C ALA A 392 4.16 -40.13 16.20
N GLN A 393 3.97 -41.13 15.32
CA GLN A 393 4.71 -42.40 15.34
C GLN A 393 6.15 -42.29 14.82
N GLY A 394 7.11 -42.31 15.74
CA GLY A 394 8.56 -42.20 15.47
C GLY A 394 9.27 -41.11 16.28
N TYR A 395 8.55 -40.07 16.71
CA TYR A 395 9.04 -39.12 17.73
C TYR A 395 8.80 -39.65 19.16
N LEU A 396 8.06 -40.77 19.25
CA LEU A 396 7.67 -41.43 20.47
C LEU A 396 8.88 -42.12 21.09
N ASP A 397 9.38 -41.45 22.12
CA ASP A 397 9.72 -42.06 23.41
C ASP A 397 11.21 -42.42 23.57
N PHE A 398 11.94 -41.61 24.35
CA PHE A 398 13.32 -41.88 24.76
C PHE A 398 13.41 -43.20 25.56
N ASN A 399 12.33 -43.60 26.27
CA ASN A 399 12.26 -44.86 27.00
C ASN A 399 11.93 -46.06 26.08
N GLN A 400 11.12 -45.88 25.04
CA GLN A 400 10.98 -46.89 23.98
C GLN A 400 12.18 -46.91 23.06
N ALA A 401 12.90 -45.83 22.82
CA ALA A 401 14.13 -45.83 22.05
C ALA A 401 15.21 -46.70 22.73
N TYR A 402 15.27 -46.70 24.07
CA TYR A 402 16.14 -47.61 24.83
C TYR A 402 15.69 -49.09 24.72
N THR A 403 14.37 -49.34 24.75
CA THR A 403 13.77 -50.69 24.59
C THR A 403 13.87 -51.19 23.14
N VAL A 404 13.75 -50.30 22.17
CA VAL A 404 13.91 -50.52 20.73
C VAL A 404 15.39 -50.65 20.40
N LEU A 405 16.32 -49.95 21.05
CA LEU A 405 17.76 -50.21 20.95
C LEU A 405 18.13 -51.59 21.49
N GLN A 406 17.54 -52.00 22.62
CA GLN A 406 17.78 -53.33 23.19
C GLN A 406 17.20 -54.46 22.31
N SER A 407 16.00 -54.26 21.75
CA SER A 407 15.37 -55.23 20.84
C SER A 407 15.89 -55.16 19.40
N SER A 408 16.39 -54.01 18.95
CA SER A 408 17.07 -53.87 17.65
C SER A 408 18.47 -54.45 17.70
N LEU A 409 19.20 -54.38 18.82
CA LEU A 409 20.42 -55.19 19.00
C LEU A 409 20.15 -56.69 18.89
N GLN A 410 18.96 -57.15 19.30
CA GLN A 410 18.53 -58.54 19.14
C GLN A 410 18.06 -58.87 17.71
N SER A 411 17.41 -57.95 16.99
CA SER A 411 16.91 -58.19 15.63
C SER A 411 17.91 -57.88 14.51
N THR A 412 18.93 -57.05 14.77
CA THR A 412 20.01 -56.72 13.82
C THR A 412 20.94 -57.92 13.56
N LEU A 413 20.93 -58.93 14.45
CA LEU A 413 21.63 -60.20 14.22
C LEU A 413 20.84 -61.20 13.35
N GLN A 414 19.57 -60.95 13.02
CA GLN A 414 18.74 -61.92 12.28
C GLN A 414 17.99 -61.41 11.03
N ALA A 415 17.86 -60.10 10.77
CA ALA A 415 17.24 -59.67 9.51
C ALA A 415 17.75 -58.30 9.02
N GLY A 416 18.61 -58.32 7.99
CA GLY A 416 19.09 -57.13 7.28
C GLY A 416 18.04 -56.46 6.38
N LYS A 417 16.92 -55.99 6.95
CA LYS A 417 15.94 -55.13 6.26
C LYS A 417 15.73 -53.84 7.05
N ILE A 418 16.30 -52.76 6.54
CA ILE A 418 16.08 -51.39 7.01
C ILE A 418 14.64 -51.00 6.64
N ASN A 419 13.85 -50.55 7.61
CA ASN A 419 12.45 -50.16 7.45
C ASN A 419 12.32 -48.81 6.71
N SER A 420 11.74 -48.81 5.51
CA SER A 420 11.48 -47.59 4.71
C SER A 420 10.40 -46.66 5.29
N SER A 421 9.65 -47.09 6.31
CA SER A 421 8.50 -46.36 6.86
C SER A 421 8.85 -45.21 7.80
N THR A 422 10.09 -45.12 8.29
CA THR A 422 10.52 -44.06 9.23
C THR A 422 10.95 -42.79 8.52
N ALA A 423 11.65 -42.91 7.39
CA ALA A 423 12.11 -41.76 6.58
C ALA A 423 10.94 -40.93 6.03
N ASP A 424 9.88 -41.58 5.57
CA ASP A 424 8.67 -40.91 5.09
C ASP A 424 7.94 -40.14 6.21
N SER A 425 7.99 -40.67 7.44
CA SER A 425 7.39 -40.05 8.63
C SER A 425 8.16 -38.79 9.05
N ASP A 426 9.49 -38.83 9.02
CA ASP A 426 10.34 -37.67 9.34
C ASP A 426 10.21 -36.56 8.30
N ALA A 427 10.14 -36.90 7.01
CA ALA A 427 9.88 -35.92 5.95
C ALA A 427 8.51 -35.23 6.12
N LEU A 428 7.48 -35.97 6.53
CA LEU A 428 6.16 -35.40 6.84
C LEU A 428 6.19 -34.47 8.06
N ARG A 429 6.95 -34.81 9.11
CA ARG A 429 7.14 -33.92 10.28
C ARG A 429 7.82 -32.62 9.89
N GLN A 430 8.94 -32.74 9.16
CA GLN A 430 9.70 -31.58 8.72
C GLN A 430 8.81 -30.68 7.85
N GLY A 431 8.12 -31.26 6.85
CA GLY A 431 7.19 -30.50 6.01
C GLY A 431 6.07 -29.81 6.79
N PHE A 432 5.52 -30.45 7.83
CA PHE A 432 4.51 -29.84 8.71
C PHE A 432 5.07 -28.65 9.48
N LEU A 433 6.23 -28.81 10.14
CA LEU A 433 6.86 -27.76 10.95
C LEU A 433 7.34 -26.59 10.09
N THR A 434 7.95 -26.89 8.94
CA THR A 434 8.33 -25.86 7.95
C THR A 434 7.11 -25.10 7.44
N ALA A 435 5.99 -25.77 7.12
CA ALA A 435 4.77 -25.08 6.69
C ALA A 435 4.19 -24.15 7.78
N LEU A 436 4.27 -24.57 9.04
CA LEU A 436 3.85 -23.78 10.19
C LEU A 436 4.73 -22.53 10.38
N ASN A 437 6.05 -22.68 10.29
CA ASN A 437 7.01 -21.59 10.34
C ASN A 437 6.91 -20.65 9.14
N ASN A 438 6.70 -21.20 7.95
CA ASN A 438 6.48 -20.44 6.72
C ASN A 438 5.22 -19.58 6.82
N THR A 439 4.16 -20.08 7.48
CA THR A 439 2.92 -19.32 7.71
C THR A 439 3.18 -18.09 8.58
N GLU A 440 3.88 -18.26 9.70
CA GLU A 440 4.28 -17.18 10.61
C GLU A 440 5.20 -16.16 9.92
N THR A 441 6.22 -16.66 9.22
CA THR A 441 7.20 -15.83 8.53
C THR A 441 6.57 -15.04 7.38
N SER A 442 5.61 -15.64 6.67
CA SER A 442 4.83 -14.96 5.62
C SER A 442 4.02 -13.79 6.18
N MET A 443 3.45 -13.91 7.38
CA MET A 443 2.76 -12.78 8.04
C MET A 443 3.71 -11.60 8.32
N ARG A 444 4.96 -11.88 8.70
CA ARG A 444 6.00 -10.85 8.90
C ARG A 444 6.38 -10.20 7.56
N HIS A 445 6.56 -10.98 6.50
CA HIS A 445 6.86 -10.45 5.17
C HIS A 445 5.72 -9.61 4.59
N ILE A 446 4.45 -9.95 4.82
CA ILE A 446 3.30 -9.12 4.40
C ILE A 446 3.38 -7.73 5.03
N LYS A 447 3.68 -7.65 6.34
CA LYS A 447 3.81 -6.35 7.05
C LYS A 447 4.95 -5.51 6.45
N SER A 448 6.11 -6.12 6.23
CA SER A 448 7.27 -5.43 5.63
C SER A 448 7.02 -5.03 4.18
N LEU A 449 6.36 -5.90 3.40
CA LEU A 449 5.99 -5.65 2.01
C LEU A 449 5.00 -4.50 1.91
N HIS A 450 3.95 -4.48 2.74
CA HIS A 450 2.98 -3.39 2.79
C HIS A 450 3.67 -2.04 2.97
N GLN A 451 4.48 -1.89 4.02
CA GLN A 451 5.20 -0.64 4.30
C GLN A 451 6.09 -0.24 3.12
N THR A 452 6.86 -1.19 2.58
CA THR A 452 7.75 -0.92 1.45
C THR A 452 6.97 -0.46 0.21
N LEU A 453 5.82 -1.07 -0.08
CA LEU A 453 5.01 -0.71 -1.25
C LEU A 453 4.31 0.63 -1.06
N GLU A 454 3.81 0.91 0.15
CA GLU A 454 3.23 2.20 0.52
C GLU A 454 4.24 3.34 0.33
N ASP A 455 5.47 3.18 0.83
CA ASP A 455 6.55 4.17 0.66
C ASP A 455 6.89 4.39 -0.82
N ASN A 456 6.95 3.32 -1.62
CA ASN A 456 7.20 3.40 -3.06
C ASN A 456 6.07 4.12 -3.80
N ILE A 457 4.81 3.88 -3.44
CA ILE A 457 3.63 4.54 -4.04
C ILE A 457 3.67 6.04 -3.73
N ILE A 458 3.88 6.41 -2.47
CA ILE A 458 3.95 7.80 -2.03
C ILE A 458 5.09 8.54 -2.78
N SER A 459 6.24 7.88 -2.95
CA SER A 459 7.38 8.48 -3.64
C SER A 459 7.18 8.60 -5.15
N ALA A 460 6.51 7.65 -5.81
CA ALA A 460 6.36 7.65 -7.27
C ALA A 460 5.19 8.51 -7.75
N MET A 461 4.06 8.45 -7.04
CA MET A 461 2.78 9.03 -7.44
C MET A 461 2.45 10.31 -6.66
N VAL A 462 3.28 11.34 -6.84
CA VAL A 462 3.09 12.65 -6.17
C VAL A 462 1.92 13.43 -6.78
N GLY A 463 1.05 13.98 -5.94
CA GLY A 463 -0.04 14.86 -6.36
C GLY A 463 -1.31 14.14 -6.83
N LEU A 464 -1.52 12.88 -6.44
CA LEU A 464 -2.77 12.17 -6.68
C LEU A 464 -3.96 12.88 -6.03
N SER A 465 -5.10 12.87 -6.72
CA SER A 465 -6.38 13.30 -6.15
C SER A 465 -6.86 12.30 -5.08
N SER A 466 -7.87 12.70 -4.29
CA SER A 466 -8.37 11.89 -3.17
C SER A 466 -8.89 10.51 -3.58
N THR A 467 -9.57 10.41 -4.74
CA THR A 467 -10.18 9.16 -5.19
C THR A 467 -9.17 8.09 -5.61
N PRO A 468 -8.17 8.36 -6.50
CA PRO A 468 -7.13 7.39 -6.82
C PRO A 468 -6.29 6.97 -5.62
N LYS A 469 -6.02 7.90 -4.70
CA LYS A 469 -5.31 7.59 -3.44
C LYS A 469 -6.12 6.60 -2.59
N ALA A 470 -7.41 6.85 -2.38
CA ALA A 470 -8.27 5.94 -1.61
C ALA A 470 -8.38 4.54 -2.23
N LYS A 471 -8.33 4.43 -3.57
CA LYS A 471 -8.29 3.11 -4.25
C LYS A 471 -7.01 2.33 -3.92
N LEU A 472 -5.85 2.99 -3.98
CA LEU A 472 -4.57 2.37 -3.65
C LEU A 472 -4.52 1.95 -2.18
N ASP A 473 -4.96 2.82 -1.28
CA ASP A 473 -5.03 2.56 0.15
C ASP A 473 -5.94 1.34 0.43
N SER A 474 -7.06 1.20 -0.29
CA SER A 474 -7.93 0.01 -0.19
C SER A 474 -7.19 -1.27 -0.59
N CYS A 475 -6.53 -1.28 -1.76
CA CYS A 475 -5.81 -2.47 -2.23
C CYS A 475 -4.61 -2.84 -1.34
N LEU A 476 -3.91 -1.85 -0.76
CA LEU A 476 -2.85 -2.09 0.22
C LEU A 476 -3.41 -2.70 1.51
N ASN A 477 -4.55 -2.21 1.99
CA ASN A 477 -5.23 -2.80 3.14
C ASN A 477 -5.70 -4.23 2.86
N ASP A 478 -6.14 -4.54 1.64
CA ASP A 478 -6.46 -5.91 1.23
C ASP A 478 -5.22 -6.82 1.31
N LEU A 479 -4.06 -6.35 0.84
CA LEU A 479 -2.78 -7.06 1.03
C LEU A 479 -2.48 -7.31 2.51
N LYS A 480 -2.64 -6.30 3.37
CA LYS A 480 -2.45 -6.47 4.82
C LYS A 480 -3.44 -7.47 5.42
N SER A 481 -4.68 -7.47 4.94
CA SER A 481 -5.75 -8.35 5.43
C SER A 481 -5.47 -9.84 5.19
N THR A 482 -4.66 -10.19 4.18
CA THR A 482 -4.22 -11.57 3.93
C THR A 482 -3.48 -12.19 5.13
N THR A 483 -2.89 -11.36 6.00
CA THR A 483 -2.34 -11.78 7.30
C THR A 483 -3.35 -12.56 8.13
N GLY A 484 -4.62 -12.15 8.12
CA GLY A 484 -5.68 -12.85 8.86
C GLY A 484 -5.96 -14.26 8.33
N LYS A 485 -5.88 -14.47 7.01
CA LYS A 485 -6.03 -15.81 6.42
C LYS A 485 -4.87 -16.72 6.79
N LEU A 486 -3.64 -16.21 6.76
CA LEU A 486 -2.47 -16.96 7.23
C LEU A 486 -2.53 -17.24 8.74
N ALA A 487 -3.01 -16.30 9.55
CA ALA A 487 -3.22 -16.53 10.99
C ALA A 487 -4.15 -17.72 11.24
N ILE A 488 -5.29 -17.81 10.53
CA ILE A 488 -6.21 -18.95 10.61
C ILE A 488 -5.52 -20.27 10.22
N VAL A 489 -4.64 -20.25 9.21
CA VAL A 489 -3.86 -21.43 8.81
C VAL A 489 -2.86 -21.83 9.89
N GLY A 490 -2.20 -20.86 10.52
CA GLY A 490 -1.27 -21.07 11.63
C GLY A 490 -1.97 -21.63 12.87
N GLU A 491 -3.10 -21.05 13.27
CA GLU A 491 -3.95 -21.55 14.36
C GLU A 491 -4.40 -22.99 14.11
N PHE A 492 -4.79 -23.32 12.88
CA PHE A 492 -5.11 -24.69 12.49
C PHE A 492 -3.92 -25.64 12.69
N GLY A 493 -2.71 -25.24 12.27
CA GLY A 493 -1.50 -26.03 12.47
C GLY A 493 -1.14 -26.23 13.95
N ILE A 494 -1.21 -25.18 14.77
CA ILE A 494 -0.98 -25.26 16.22
C ILE A 494 -2.02 -26.18 16.89
N SER A 495 -3.30 -26.10 16.49
CA SER A 495 -4.36 -26.97 16.98
C SER A 495 -4.13 -28.45 16.63
N GLN A 496 -3.63 -28.73 15.42
CA GLN A 496 -3.21 -30.08 15.03
C GLN A 496 -2.04 -30.59 15.88
N LEU A 497 -1.04 -29.75 16.14
CA LEU A 497 0.09 -30.09 16.99
C LEU A 497 -0.35 -30.35 18.44
N ARG A 498 -1.30 -29.56 18.96
CA ARG A 498 -1.95 -29.81 20.26
C ARG A 498 -2.54 -31.21 20.32
N ALA A 499 -3.35 -31.57 19.33
CA ALA A 499 -4.09 -32.82 19.31
C ALA A 499 -3.19 -34.06 19.14
N THR A 500 -2.09 -33.94 18.39
CA THR A 500 -1.26 -35.08 17.99
C THR A 500 0.04 -35.24 18.80
N ALA A 501 0.67 -34.14 19.22
CA ALA A 501 1.96 -34.16 19.91
C ALA A 501 1.85 -33.83 21.40
N VAL A 502 0.97 -32.89 21.78
CA VAL A 502 0.87 -32.40 23.17
C VAL A 502 -0.08 -33.27 23.99
N LYS A 503 -1.36 -33.33 23.62
CA LYS A 503 -2.41 -33.99 24.40
C LYS A 503 -2.15 -35.47 24.71
N PRO A 504 -1.65 -36.29 23.76
CA PRO A 504 -1.34 -37.70 24.05
C PRO A 504 -0.17 -37.89 25.02
N ARG A 505 0.70 -36.88 25.19
CA ARG A 505 1.84 -36.90 26.13
C ARG A 505 1.45 -36.40 27.50
N VAL A 506 0.75 -35.26 27.56
CA VAL A 506 0.33 -34.63 28.82
C VAL A 506 -0.60 -35.55 29.61
N LYS A 507 -1.51 -36.27 28.95
CA LYS A 507 -2.47 -37.14 29.63
C LYS A 507 -1.79 -38.22 30.50
N PRO A 508 -0.90 -39.09 29.98
CA PRO A 508 -0.17 -40.04 30.81
C PRO A 508 0.66 -39.40 31.93
N TRP A 509 1.27 -38.23 31.69
CA TRP A 509 2.03 -37.53 32.71
C TRP A 509 1.15 -37.14 33.89
N VAL A 510 -0.04 -36.60 33.62
CA VAL A 510 -1.02 -36.23 34.64
C VAL A 510 -1.74 -37.45 35.23
N ASP A 511 -1.90 -38.55 34.49
CA ASP A 511 -2.49 -39.77 35.03
C ASP A 511 -1.65 -40.37 36.19
N ILE A 512 -0.34 -40.09 36.26
CA ILE A 512 0.51 -40.43 37.42
C ILE A 512 -0.05 -39.80 38.71
N PHE A 513 -0.53 -38.56 38.62
CA PHE A 513 -1.20 -37.87 39.74
C PHE A 513 -2.37 -38.69 40.27
N ASN A 514 -3.23 -39.21 39.38
CA ASN A 514 -4.39 -40.02 39.79
C ASN A 514 -3.99 -41.35 40.45
N THR A 515 -2.81 -41.89 40.15
CA THR A 515 -2.32 -43.13 40.75
C THR A 515 -1.62 -42.92 42.10
N THR A 516 -1.17 -41.69 42.39
CA THR A 516 -0.53 -41.34 43.66
C THR A 516 -1.59 -41.19 44.75
N SER A 517 -1.36 -41.78 45.93
CA SER A 517 -2.27 -41.58 47.06
C SER A 517 -2.22 -40.13 47.53
N HIS A 518 -3.39 -39.50 47.63
CA HIS A 518 -3.59 -38.13 48.16
C HIS A 518 -4.26 -38.12 49.54
N ASP A 519 -4.59 -39.31 50.05
CA ASP A 519 -5.01 -39.57 51.43
C ASP A 519 -3.83 -40.22 52.15
N ILE A 520 -2.91 -39.37 52.63
CA ILE A 520 -1.60 -39.79 53.15
C ILE A 520 -1.47 -39.46 54.65
N LYS A 521 -0.80 -40.36 55.38
CA LYS A 521 -0.47 -40.16 56.80
C LYS A 521 0.83 -39.38 56.96
N GLU A 522 1.12 -38.92 58.18
CA GLU A 522 2.29 -38.08 58.50
C GLU A 522 3.65 -38.70 58.10
N GLU A 523 3.80 -40.03 58.21
CA GLU A 523 5.01 -40.75 57.78
C GLU A 523 5.18 -40.77 56.24
N GLU A 524 4.08 -40.92 55.50
CA GLU A 524 4.06 -40.88 54.02
C GLU A 524 4.26 -39.45 53.51
N PHE A 525 3.71 -38.45 54.22
CA PHE A 525 3.92 -37.04 53.96
C PHE A 525 5.40 -36.65 54.06
N ALA A 526 6.10 -37.07 55.12
CA ALA A 526 7.54 -36.84 55.27
C ALA A 526 8.36 -37.51 54.15
N CYS A 527 7.92 -38.67 53.64
CA CYS A 527 8.56 -39.33 52.51
C CYS A 527 8.38 -38.54 51.19
N TYR A 528 7.18 -37.97 50.97
CA TYR A 528 6.89 -37.12 49.81
C TYR A 528 7.61 -35.77 49.88
N GLU A 529 7.87 -35.23 51.08
CA GLU A 529 8.72 -34.04 51.22
C GLU A 529 10.17 -34.30 50.80
N ALA A 530 10.70 -35.49 51.09
CA ALA A 530 12.05 -35.86 50.72
C ALA A 530 12.17 -36.26 49.25
N ASN A 531 11.15 -36.94 48.71
CA ASN A 531 11.10 -37.40 47.32
C ASN A 531 9.73 -37.05 46.71
N ASP A 532 9.69 -35.97 45.94
CA ASP A 532 8.48 -35.55 45.24
C ASP A 532 8.03 -36.62 44.23
N PRO A 533 6.80 -37.14 44.33
CA PRO A 533 6.34 -38.27 43.51
C PRO A 533 5.85 -37.84 42.12
N PHE A 534 5.64 -36.55 41.87
CA PHE A 534 4.91 -36.08 40.69
C PHE A 534 5.44 -34.77 40.08
N SER A 535 5.44 -33.67 40.85
CA SER A 535 5.65 -32.32 40.34
C SER A 535 7.00 -32.14 39.60
N GLN A 536 8.10 -32.65 40.15
CA GLN A 536 9.44 -32.59 39.54
C GLN A 536 9.50 -33.42 38.26
N THR A 537 8.88 -34.61 38.26
CA THR A 537 8.82 -35.46 37.06
C THR A 537 8.04 -34.76 35.95
N LEU A 538 6.89 -34.13 36.28
CA LEU A 538 6.11 -33.38 35.31
C LEU A 538 6.90 -32.20 34.72
N MET A 539 7.62 -31.43 35.56
CA MET A 539 8.46 -30.31 35.10
C MET A 539 9.52 -30.77 34.09
N VAL A 540 10.23 -31.87 34.40
CA VAL A 540 11.24 -32.44 33.49
C VAL A 540 10.64 -32.92 32.17
N GLN A 541 9.44 -33.52 32.19
CA GLN A 541 8.75 -33.94 30.96
C GLN A 541 8.30 -32.75 30.11
N VAL A 542 7.82 -31.68 30.74
CA VAL A 542 7.46 -30.42 30.06
C VAL A 542 8.68 -29.78 29.42
N ASP A 543 9.79 -29.63 30.17
CA ASP A 543 11.06 -29.10 29.65
C ASP A 543 11.59 -29.95 28.49
N GLY A 544 11.53 -31.28 28.62
CA GLY A 544 11.98 -32.21 27.58
C GLY A 544 11.18 -32.05 26.28
N LEU A 545 9.86 -31.87 26.38
CA LEU A 545 8.99 -31.62 25.22
C LEU A 545 9.26 -30.26 24.59
N LEU A 546 9.37 -29.20 25.39
CA LEU A 546 9.63 -27.86 24.88
C LEU A 546 11.01 -27.76 24.22
N GLY A 547 12.04 -28.29 24.89
CA GLY A 547 13.41 -28.34 24.36
C GLY A 547 13.51 -29.09 23.04
N SER A 548 12.65 -30.08 22.80
CA SER A 548 12.66 -30.85 21.55
C SER A 548 12.06 -30.10 20.35
N PHE A 549 11.20 -29.09 20.59
CA PHE A 549 10.63 -28.23 19.56
C PHE A 549 11.34 -26.87 19.41
N LEU A 550 12.10 -26.45 20.42
CA LEU A 550 12.84 -25.18 20.42
C LEU A 550 13.68 -24.94 19.16
N PRO A 551 14.51 -25.89 18.66
CA PRO A 551 15.30 -25.64 17.46
C PRO A 551 14.47 -25.68 16.17
N LEU A 552 13.25 -26.23 16.20
CA LEU A 552 12.45 -26.55 15.01
C LEU A 552 11.41 -25.50 14.66
N LEU A 553 11.09 -24.58 15.58
CA LEU A 553 10.03 -23.58 15.43
C LEU A 553 10.60 -22.16 15.38
N THR A 554 9.88 -21.25 14.73
CA THR A 554 10.14 -19.81 14.91
C THR A 554 9.76 -19.38 16.33
N GLU A 555 10.33 -18.28 16.81
CA GLU A 555 10.10 -17.77 18.16
C GLU A 555 8.60 -17.62 18.50
N GLU A 556 7.81 -17.06 17.59
CA GLU A 556 6.37 -16.84 17.80
C GLU A 556 5.56 -18.14 17.77
N ASN A 557 5.91 -19.09 16.90
CA ASN A 557 5.30 -20.42 16.90
C ASN A 557 5.66 -21.21 18.16
N TYR A 558 6.90 -21.08 18.64
CA TYR A 558 7.35 -21.68 19.89
C TYR A 558 6.59 -21.11 21.10
N LYS A 559 6.43 -19.79 21.18
CA LYS A 559 5.58 -19.15 22.21
C LYS A 559 4.14 -19.66 22.17
N SER A 560 3.59 -19.81 20.97
CA SER A 560 2.24 -20.36 20.78
C SER A 560 2.14 -21.81 21.27
N LEU A 561 3.16 -22.63 20.99
CA LEU A 561 3.25 -24.01 21.49
C LEU A 561 3.36 -24.05 23.02
N VAL A 562 4.20 -23.20 23.62
CA VAL A 562 4.33 -23.10 25.09
C VAL A 562 2.96 -22.79 25.71
N SER A 563 2.25 -21.79 25.19
CA SER A 563 0.91 -21.42 25.66
C SER A 563 -0.09 -22.60 25.58
N VAL A 564 -0.06 -23.34 24.47
CA VAL A 564 -0.90 -24.53 24.27
C VAL A 564 -0.55 -25.66 25.23
N LEU A 565 0.74 -25.92 25.45
CA LEU A 565 1.20 -26.96 26.38
C LEU A 565 0.79 -26.63 27.81
N VAL A 566 1.06 -25.40 28.28
CA VAL A 566 0.68 -24.96 29.62
C VAL A 566 -0.84 -25.03 29.80
N SER A 567 -1.61 -24.60 28.80
CA SER A 567 -3.07 -24.70 28.82
C SER A 567 -3.56 -26.15 28.91
N GLU A 568 -2.95 -27.09 28.17
CA GLU A 568 -3.32 -28.50 28.24
C GLU A 568 -2.94 -29.13 29.58
N VAL A 569 -1.75 -28.84 30.11
CA VAL A 569 -1.33 -29.29 31.44
C VAL A 569 -2.31 -28.80 32.51
N ALA A 570 -2.68 -27.52 32.44
CA ALA A 570 -3.65 -26.96 33.38
C ALA A 570 -5.03 -27.64 33.26
N GLU A 571 -5.54 -27.83 32.04
CA GLU A 571 -6.84 -28.47 31.80
C GLU A 571 -6.87 -29.95 32.26
N GLN A 572 -5.76 -30.68 32.17
CA GLN A 572 -5.67 -32.04 32.68
C GLN A 572 -5.54 -32.07 34.21
N LEU A 573 -4.78 -31.15 34.81
CA LEU A 573 -4.67 -31.04 36.27
C LEU A 573 -6.00 -30.66 36.93
N GLU A 574 -6.80 -29.77 36.32
CA GLU A 574 -8.15 -29.43 36.81
C GLU A 574 -9.07 -30.67 36.89
N LYS A 575 -8.80 -31.74 36.15
CA LYS A 575 -9.59 -32.98 36.15
C LYS A 575 -9.12 -34.02 37.16
N ALA A 576 -7.88 -33.92 37.64
CA ALA A 576 -7.20 -34.97 38.42
C ALA A 576 -7.30 -34.75 39.96
N LEU A 577 -8.07 -33.76 40.41
CA LEU A 577 -7.98 -33.16 41.74
C LEU A 577 -8.31 -34.07 42.96
N GLY A 578 -7.44 -34.03 43.99
CA GLY A 578 -7.71 -34.55 45.35
C GLY A 578 -6.65 -34.18 46.41
N GLY A 579 -7.07 -33.89 47.66
CA GLY A 579 -6.26 -33.88 48.90
C GLY A 579 -5.32 -32.69 49.20
N LEU A 580 -4.85 -32.57 50.45
CA LEU A 580 -4.00 -31.47 50.97
C LEU A 580 -2.59 -31.40 50.31
N GLN A 581 -2.06 -32.55 49.86
CA GLN A 581 -0.81 -32.67 49.12
C GLN A 581 -0.84 -31.92 47.76
N PHE A 582 -2.03 -31.85 47.15
CA PHE A 582 -2.27 -31.17 45.88
C PHE A 582 -1.81 -29.71 45.89
N ASP A 583 -2.01 -28.98 46.99
CA ASP A 583 -1.74 -27.55 46.99
C ASP A 583 -0.26 -27.20 46.96
N ARG A 584 0.61 -27.96 47.62
CA ARG A 584 2.06 -27.76 47.50
C ARG A 584 2.54 -28.04 46.08
N GLU A 585 2.09 -29.17 45.50
CA GLU A 585 2.47 -29.60 44.16
C GLU A 585 1.94 -28.64 43.08
N VAL A 586 0.69 -28.17 43.22
CA VAL A 586 0.08 -27.18 42.31
C VAL A 586 0.74 -25.85 42.42
N ARG A 587 1.06 -25.37 43.63
CA ARG A 587 1.80 -24.10 43.78
C ARG A 587 3.18 -24.20 43.13
N ALA A 588 3.87 -25.33 43.25
CA ALA A 588 5.15 -25.56 42.57
C ALA A 588 4.99 -25.61 41.05
N ILE A 589 4.01 -26.36 40.52
CA ILE A 589 3.73 -26.50 39.09
C ILE A 589 3.26 -25.16 38.50
N VAL A 590 2.33 -24.46 39.13
CA VAL A 590 1.86 -23.14 38.69
C VAL A 590 3.00 -22.12 38.74
N GLY A 591 3.86 -22.18 39.76
CA GLY A 591 5.05 -21.34 39.85
C GLY A 591 6.00 -21.56 38.66
N TYR A 592 6.31 -22.83 38.35
CA TYR A 592 7.13 -23.20 37.20
C TYR A 592 6.48 -22.82 35.87
N LEU A 593 5.21 -23.20 35.64
CA LEU A 593 4.49 -22.90 34.39
C LEU A 593 4.39 -21.39 34.17
N SER A 594 4.23 -20.59 35.23
CA SER A 594 4.23 -19.12 35.15
C SER A 594 5.59 -18.53 34.78
N GLN A 595 6.70 -19.22 35.04
CA GLN A 595 8.04 -18.81 34.62
C GLN A 595 8.30 -19.18 33.15
N VAL A 596 7.83 -20.35 32.72
CA VAL A 596 8.03 -20.86 31.35
C VAL A 596 7.11 -20.17 30.34
N SER A 597 5.93 -19.71 30.77
CA SER A 597 4.92 -19.10 29.90
C SER A 597 4.79 -17.59 30.08
N GLU A 598 4.42 -16.91 28.99
CA GLU A 598 4.07 -15.49 29.02
C GLU A 598 2.61 -15.27 29.47
N TRP A 599 2.14 -14.02 29.49
CA TRP A 599 0.85 -13.58 30.09
C TRP A 599 -0.41 -14.37 29.68
N GLY A 600 -0.42 -15.08 28.55
CA GLY A 600 -1.61 -15.68 27.94
C GLY A 600 -2.26 -16.85 28.69
N VAL A 601 -1.59 -17.44 29.69
CA VAL A 601 -2.10 -18.61 30.44
C VAL A 601 -2.39 -18.33 31.91
N ARG A 602 -2.29 -17.07 32.33
CA ARG A 602 -2.52 -16.66 33.73
C ARG A 602 -3.91 -17.03 34.24
N GLU A 603 -4.92 -16.99 33.38
CA GLU A 603 -6.29 -17.29 33.77
C GLU A 603 -6.46 -18.76 34.17
N GLN A 604 -5.98 -19.70 33.34
CA GLN A 604 -6.01 -21.13 33.64
C GLN A 604 -5.20 -21.46 34.90
N LEU A 605 -4.03 -20.85 35.05
CA LEU A 605 -3.19 -21.03 36.25
C LEU A 605 -3.83 -20.43 37.51
N THR A 606 -4.55 -19.32 37.39
CA THR A 606 -5.30 -18.72 38.51
C THR A 606 -6.45 -19.62 38.96
N ARG A 607 -7.17 -20.24 38.01
CA ARG A 607 -8.23 -21.22 38.33
C ARG A 607 -7.69 -22.39 39.13
N LEU A 608 -6.56 -22.97 38.73
CA LEU A 608 -5.90 -24.04 39.51
C LEU A 608 -5.55 -23.61 40.93
N THR A 609 -4.96 -22.42 41.10
CA THR A 609 -4.66 -21.87 42.43
C THR A 609 -5.92 -21.69 43.28
N GLN A 610 -7.02 -21.19 42.69
CA GLN A 610 -8.31 -21.05 43.37
C GLN A 610 -8.90 -22.41 43.77
N MET A 611 -8.75 -23.44 42.94
CA MET A 611 -9.16 -24.81 43.28
C MET A 611 -8.32 -25.37 44.44
N ALA A 612 -7.01 -25.14 44.43
CA ALA A 612 -6.13 -25.52 45.54
C ALA A 612 -6.50 -24.80 46.85
N THR A 613 -6.87 -23.52 46.79
CA THR A 613 -7.38 -22.78 47.96
C THR A 613 -8.66 -23.42 48.51
N LEU A 614 -9.62 -23.78 47.66
CA LEU A 614 -10.87 -24.45 48.09
C LEU A 614 -10.61 -25.82 48.74
N LEU A 615 -9.63 -26.57 48.22
CA LEU A 615 -9.26 -27.89 48.74
C LEU A 615 -8.49 -27.85 50.06
N ASN A 616 -8.03 -26.67 50.52
CA ASN A 616 -7.36 -26.48 51.81
C ASN A 616 -8.20 -25.84 52.90
N LEU A 617 -9.47 -25.54 52.64
CA LEU A 617 -10.31 -24.95 53.67
C LEU A 617 -10.42 -25.90 54.86
N GLU A 618 -10.32 -25.36 56.07
CA GLU A 618 -10.52 -26.14 57.29
C GLU A 618 -12.03 -26.37 57.49
N ASN A 619 -12.83 -25.34 57.22
CA ASN A 619 -14.27 -25.35 57.47
C ASN A 619 -15.06 -24.80 56.27
N LEU A 620 -16.27 -25.31 56.04
CA LEU A 620 -17.17 -24.83 54.96
C LEU A 620 -17.62 -23.37 55.14
N GLU A 621 -17.56 -22.83 56.36
CA GLU A 621 -17.94 -21.44 56.66
C GLU A 621 -16.96 -20.43 56.03
N GLU A 622 -15.68 -20.79 55.90
CA GLU A 622 -14.62 -19.96 55.31
C GLU A 622 -14.87 -19.68 53.82
N VAL A 623 -15.56 -20.59 53.11
CA VAL A 623 -15.94 -20.39 51.70
C VAL A 623 -16.73 -19.08 51.53
N SER A 624 -17.58 -18.76 52.52
CA SER A 624 -18.38 -17.52 52.49
C SER A 624 -17.53 -16.27 52.70
N GLU A 625 -16.48 -16.34 53.50
CA GLU A 625 -15.53 -15.23 53.71
C GLU A 625 -14.67 -14.99 52.45
N TYR A 626 -14.13 -16.04 51.84
CA TYR A 626 -13.35 -15.92 50.61
C TYR A 626 -14.18 -15.48 49.40
N SER A 627 -15.48 -15.80 49.37
CA SER A 627 -16.40 -15.34 48.32
C SER A 627 -16.55 -13.81 48.25
N THR A 628 -16.32 -13.13 49.38
CA THR A 628 -16.43 -11.66 49.47
C THR A 628 -15.13 -10.91 49.20
N THR A 629 -13.97 -11.55 49.42
CA THR A 629 -12.64 -10.91 49.34
C THR A 629 -11.88 -11.25 48.06
N THR A 630 -12.18 -12.38 47.43
CA THR A 630 -11.45 -12.87 46.24
C THR A 630 -12.31 -12.78 44.99
N THR A 631 -11.74 -12.34 43.87
CA THR A 631 -12.41 -12.39 42.56
C THR A 631 -12.33 -13.81 41.99
N TRP A 632 -13.37 -14.60 42.23
CA TRP A 632 -13.47 -15.98 41.77
C TRP A 632 -13.63 -16.08 40.25
N ARG A 633 -12.83 -16.95 39.62
CA ARG A 633 -12.93 -17.35 38.21
C ARG A 633 -13.70 -18.67 38.04
N LEU A 634 -13.98 -19.35 39.14
CA LEU A 634 -14.81 -20.53 39.20
C LEU A 634 -16.26 -20.11 39.37
N THR A 635 -17.16 -20.76 38.62
CA THR A 635 -18.61 -20.61 38.82
C THR A 635 -19.05 -21.28 40.12
N PRO A 636 -20.18 -20.87 40.73
CA PRO A 636 -20.70 -21.50 41.94
C PRO A 636 -20.92 -23.01 41.82
N SER A 637 -21.21 -23.51 40.62
CA SER A 637 -21.36 -24.94 40.35
C SER A 637 -20.01 -25.67 40.30
N GLU A 638 -18.97 -25.06 39.73
CA GLU A 638 -17.60 -25.58 39.76
C GLU A 638 -17.05 -25.59 41.19
N MET A 639 -17.23 -24.51 41.96
CA MET A 639 -16.81 -24.45 43.37
C MET A 639 -17.39 -25.61 44.19
N ARG A 640 -18.69 -25.90 44.02
CA ARG A 640 -19.33 -27.05 44.69
C ARG A 640 -18.75 -28.39 44.25
N LYS A 641 -18.42 -28.57 42.97
CA LYS A 641 -17.77 -29.79 42.47
C LYS A 641 -16.39 -29.98 43.08
N VAL A 642 -15.61 -28.90 43.23
CA VAL A 642 -14.29 -28.96 43.87
C VAL A 642 -14.41 -29.32 45.34
N LEU A 643 -15.34 -28.70 46.07
CA LEU A 643 -15.59 -29.03 47.48
C LEU A 643 -16.06 -30.48 47.67
N GLN A 644 -16.74 -31.08 46.70
CA GLN A 644 -17.17 -32.49 46.76
C GLN A 644 -16.01 -33.49 46.66
N LEU A 645 -14.81 -33.06 46.30
CA LEU A 645 -13.62 -33.92 46.26
C LEU A 645 -13.02 -34.16 47.66
N ARG A 646 -13.41 -33.36 48.66
CA ARG A 646 -13.02 -33.52 50.06
C ARG A 646 -13.92 -34.55 50.74
N VAL A 647 -13.31 -35.63 51.26
CA VAL A 647 -14.02 -36.76 51.89
C VAL A 647 -14.65 -36.41 53.24
N ASP A 648 -14.15 -35.36 53.89
CA ASP A 648 -14.58 -34.86 55.19
C ASP A 648 -15.81 -33.92 55.11
N PHE A 649 -16.07 -33.32 53.95
CA PHE A 649 -17.22 -32.44 53.76
C PHE A 649 -18.46 -33.21 53.28
N LYS A 650 -19.58 -33.07 54.01
CA LYS A 650 -20.82 -33.76 53.64
C LYS A 650 -21.48 -33.08 52.44
N ALA A 651 -21.90 -33.89 51.46
CA ALA A 651 -22.57 -33.40 50.25
C ALA A 651 -23.81 -32.53 50.50
N GLU A 652 -24.55 -32.80 51.58
CA GLU A 652 -25.73 -32.01 51.97
C GLU A 652 -25.36 -30.62 52.53
N GLU A 653 -24.21 -30.48 53.18
CA GLU A 653 -23.70 -29.20 53.68
C GLU A 653 -23.18 -28.35 52.50
N ILE A 654 -22.50 -28.98 51.53
CA ILE A 654 -22.06 -28.34 50.28
C ILE A 654 -23.23 -27.77 49.47
N LYS A 655 -24.38 -28.46 49.43
CA LYS A 655 -25.59 -27.97 48.75
C LYS A 655 -26.22 -26.75 49.45
N ARG A 656 -26.08 -26.64 50.77
CA ARG A 656 -26.70 -25.55 51.55
C ARG A 656 -25.90 -24.24 51.54
N LEU A 657 -24.66 -24.25 51.04
CA LEU A 657 -23.87 -23.03 50.85
C LEU A 657 -24.58 -22.04 49.93
N LYS A 658 -24.54 -20.76 50.32
CA LYS A 658 -24.91 -19.62 49.49
C LYS A 658 -23.64 -19.08 48.83
N LEU A 659 -23.51 -19.30 47.51
CA LEU A 659 -22.37 -18.92 46.67
C LEU A 659 -22.84 -18.00 45.56
#